data_AF-A0A842R2H7-F1
#
_entry.id   AF-A0A842R2H7-F1
#
_cell.length_a   1.000
_cell.length_b   1.000
_cell.length_c   1.000
_cell.angle_alpha   90.00
_cell.angle_beta   90.00
_cell.angle_gamma   90.00
#
_symmetry.space_group_name_H-M   'P 1'
#
loop_
_entity.id
_entity.type
_entity.pdbx_description
1 polymer ?
#
loop_
_entity_poly.entity_id
_entity_poly.type
_entity_poly.pdbx_seq_one_letter_code
_entity_poly.pdbx_strand_id
1 'polypeptide(L)'
;MTTPTQDNRYFENEYFIAMVNITKGHFTMLEKMATGESRLFLKQAKWGYSLQGNVECMSDDGNHLHECIQVPFEDRLGIGQKLEIRGDAISGDILGTTILRLSFYDDDPSFLVELSIVNETSEEMRAVQLYPIFTSKQDGSGLFFGPDPGRFRILEGGLAGVFDLNVRCVFGSEESDSNGSVLVKDIDSGRCFTCGVIERPSAMVEILANEDDQEGMIDDESNLKSFGDWKIRKNIVPCKVLGPGDACSSNLFCFHLDDEKDEFEKLELYASRIARYMGMIPWPKHRSIPHGWNSWGNPADTDARDENGQNMNVLVHFLTEENVLANFRIAKDQLAKFGLEYFQIDDGYQQATPAGARCFGDWEPRKDRFPRGLKPIFDEIHDAGMKAGIWIRPFELGTNSNLYKKHPEWGLQWEDSFPMKSKNVLPLDISRHDVQRWIRELFSKFKYHYGLEWIKTDFTYNLLGGKGFKDERMTAVEAMQLGFKLIRDAMGPDAFIVGIGGPCIFHLGLVNAERVSLDVQPGWGRDGEVIPIEQGIKVNARVIARRYYLHNRVWFTHCDVLQFRHPLAFNESLVQATVIGLSGGVFKVGEKFTNLMPEQFEVISKLLPIYRPDGRGMRPLDLLSTEYPETWDLLVDDQDNGLGEYHVIGMFNWGENAILGEPVTPEPRRIMVDFTQLGLDLEKDYLVFEFWTESLKGTFQVAYESIIEPRHVELIVIRENLWHPQLLSTNRHVTQGAVDILSTFWDQAHMVLDIISKAVPRHQHRYHIHVPAGYHISNATVNDTQAEHEMIGKEHGVITHVTGDTVELHLQVNFMVK
;
A
#
# COMPACT_ATOMS: atom_id res chain seq x y z
N MET A 1 -27.41 -29.12 -19.08
CA MET A 1 -26.47 -29.97 -18.30
C MET A 1 -26.71 -31.47 -18.55
N THR A 2 -25.69 -32.18 -19.03
CA THR A 2 -25.70 -33.61 -19.37
C THR A 2 -25.50 -34.50 -18.15
N THR A 3 -26.10 -35.69 -18.17
CA THR A 3 -26.00 -36.73 -17.13
C THR A 3 -24.52 -37.06 -16.84
N PRO A 4 -24.10 -37.24 -15.56
CA PRO A 4 -22.72 -37.60 -15.23
C PRO A 4 -22.30 -38.88 -15.96
N THR A 5 -21.27 -38.81 -16.80
CA THR A 5 -20.59 -39.97 -17.37
C THR A 5 -19.50 -40.45 -16.40
N GLN A 6 -18.96 -41.65 -16.61
CA GLN A 6 -17.88 -42.21 -15.79
C GLN A 6 -16.60 -41.34 -15.77
N ASP A 7 -16.47 -40.40 -16.72
CA ASP A 7 -15.31 -39.52 -16.93
C ASP A 7 -15.50 -38.12 -16.31
N ASN A 8 -16.72 -37.76 -15.93
CA ASN A 8 -17.03 -36.49 -15.28
C ASN A 8 -17.00 -36.69 -13.75
N ARG A 9 -16.25 -35.86 -13.04
CA ARG A 9 -16.29 -35.75 -11.58
C ARG A 9 -17.08 -34.52 -11.21
N TYR A 10 -17.95 -34.68 -10.21
CA TYR A 10 -18.86 -33.65 -9.75
C TYR A 10 -18.57 -33.38 -8.28
N PHE A 11 -18.44 -32.10 -7.95
CA PHE A 11 -18.30 -31.62 -6.59
C PHE A 11 -19.22 -30.43 -6.39
N GLU A 12 -19.83 -30.35 -5.22
CA GLU A 12 -20.73 -29.26 -4.87
C GLU A 12 -20.59 -28.97 -3.37
N ASN A 13 -20.52 -27.68 -3.04
CA ASN A 13 -20.70 -27.19 -1.67
C ASN A 13 -21.85 -26.16 -1.63
N GLU A 14 -21.92 -25.35 -0.59
CA GLU A 14 -22.94 -24.32 -0.45
C GLU A 14 -22.86 -23.27 -1.57
N TYR A 15 -21.64 -22.89 -1.99
CA TYR A 15 -21.39 -21.74 -2.86
C TYR A 15 -21.03 -22.09 -4.31
N PHE A 16 -20.55 -23.31 -4.58
CA PHE A 16 -19.99 -23.68 -5.87
C PHE A 16 -20.39 -25.07 -6.32
N ILE A 17 -20.47 -25.24 -7.64
CA ILE A 17 -20.47 -26.53 -8.32
C ILE A 17 -19.24 -26.59 -9.23
N ALA A 18 -18.40 -27.59 -9.04
CA ALA A 18 -17.24 -27.87 -9.88
C ALA A 18 -17.44 -29.18 -10.64
N MET A 19 -17.32 -29.11 -11.96
CA MET A 19 -17.39 -30.25 -12.86
C MET A 19 -16.04 -30.43 -13.55
N VAL A 20 -15.38 -31.57 -13.34
CA VAL A 20 -14.09 -31.88 -13.95
C VAL A 20 -14.29 -32.99 -14.98
N ASN A 21 -13.86 -32.77 -16.22
CA ASN A 21 -13.82 -33.82 -17.23
C ASN A 21 -12.36 -34.26 -17.43
N ILE A 22 -12.05 -35.45 -16.92
CA ILE A 22 -10.70 -36.02 -16.91
C ILE A 22 -10.23 -36.35 -18.33
N THR A 23 -11.13 -36.89 -19.17
CA THR A 23 -10.81 -37.32 -20.54
C THR A 23 -10.49 -36.16 -21.47
N LYS A 24 -11.04 -34.97 -21.21
CA LYS A 24 -10.86 -33.76 -22.03
C LYS A 24 -9.92 -32.73 -21.41
N GLY A 25 -9.49 -32.92 -20.16
CA GLY A 25 -8.49 -32.05 -19.56
C GLY A 25 -9.00 -30.66 -19.18
N HIS A 26 -10.22 -30.54 -18.67
CA HIS A 26 -10.82 -29.24 -18.36
C HIS A 26 -11.84 -29.29 -17.21
N PHE A 27 -12.12 -28.14 -16.60
CA PHE A 27 -13.14 -28.02 -15.56
C PHE A 27 -14.09 -26.83 -15.79
N THR A 28 -15.31 -26.94 -15.27
CA THR A 28 -16.32 -25.88 -15.28
C THR A 28 -16.70 -25.54 -13.85
N MET A 29 -16.77 -24.26 -13.53
CA MET A 29 -17.19 -23.72 -12.24
C MET A 29 -18.50 -22.97 -12.39
N LEU A 30 -19.49 -23.32 -11.57
CA LEU A 30 -20.72 -22.57 -11.39
C LEU A 30 -20.74 -21.97 -9.98
N GLU A 31 -21.16 -20.72 -9.87
CA GLU A 31 -21.51 -20.04 -8.62
C GLU A 31 -22.96 -20.39 -8.25
N LYS A 32 -23.23 -20.70 -6.98
CA LYS A 32 -24.58 -20.91 -6.45
C LYS A 32 -25.09 -19.62 -5.84
N MET A 33 -26.26 -19.19 -6.30
CA MET A 33 -26.93 -17.99 -5.84
C MET A 33 -27.78 -18.28 -4.60
N ALA A 34 -28.00 -17.26 -3.77
CA ALA A 34 -28.98 -17.33 -2.68
C ALA A 34 -30.40 -17.70 -3.15
N THR A 35 -30.74 -17.45 -4.44
CA THR A 35 -32.01 -17.84 -5.06
C THR A 35 -32.12 -19.35 -5.34
N GLY A 36 -31.03 -20.10 -5.19
CA GLY A 36 -30.93 -21.52 -5.55
C GLY A 36 -30.60 -21.78 -7.03
N GLU A 37 -30.52 -20.74 -7.85
CA GLU A 37 -30.01 -20.83 -9.23
C GLU A 37 -28.48 -20.92 -9.24
N SER A 38 -27.92 -21.49 -10.31
CA SER A 38 -26.47 -21.51 -10.52
C SER A 38 -26.09 -20.66 -11.72
N ARG A 39 -25.05 -19.84 -11.58
CA ARG A 39 -24.51 -18.98 -12.64
C ARG A 39 -23.18 -19.54 -13.14
N LEU A 40 -23.00 -19.55 -14.45
CA LEU A 40 -21.73 -19.95 -15.05
C LEU A 40 -20.65 -18.91 -14.71
N PHE A 41 -19.54 -19.36 -14.12
CA PHE A 41 -18.40 -18.51 -13.80
C PHE A 41 -17.18 -18.83 -14.66
N LEU A 42 -16.77 -20.11 -14.70
CA LEU A 42 -15.70 -20.60 -15.58
C LEU A 42 -16.25 -21.75 -16.42
N LYS A 43 -16.12 -21.66 -17.74
CA LYS A 43 -16.50 -22.72 -18.66
C LYS A 43 -15.27 -23.38 -19.21
N GLN A 44 -15.15 -24.69 -19.03
CA GLN A 44 -14.11 -25.49 -19.70
C GLN A 44 -12.68 -24.95 -19.49
N ALA A 45 -12.41 -24.37 -18.33
CA ALA A 45 -11.11 -23.82 -17.98
C ALA A 45 -10.05 -24.91 -17.96
N LYS A 46 -8.88 -24.55 -18.47
CA LYS A 46 -7.71 -25.41 -18.59
C LYS A 46 -6.62 -24.95 -17.64
N TRP A 47 -5.60 -25.79 -17.49
CA TRP A 47 -4.37 -25.47 -16.78
C TRP A 47 -3.19 -26.01 -17.59
N GLY A 48 -1.99 -25.53 -17.32
CA GLY A 48 -0.83 -25.92 -18.13
C GLY A 48 0.49 -25.47 -17.55
N TYR A 49 1.55 -25.77 -18.27
CA TYR A 49 2.91 -25.46 -17.86
C TYR A 49 3.86 -25.40 -19.05
N SER A 50 5.05 -24.84 -18.82
CA SER A 50 6.16 -24.92 -19.75
C SER A 50 7.40 -25.49 -19.04
N LEU A 51 7.94 -26.57 -19.60
CA LEU A 51 9.20 -27.19 -19.19
C LEU A 51 10.29 -26.92 -20.24
N GLN A 52 11.53 -27.30 -19.92
CA GLN A 52 12.72 -27.21 -20.78
C GLN A 52 12.43 -27.27 -22.30
N GLY A 53 12.77 -26.19 -23.03
CA GLY A 53 12.51 -26.05 -24.47
C GLY A 53 11.40 -25.06 -24.83
N ASN A 54 10.68 -24.51 -23.84
CA ASN A 54 9.63 -23.49 -23.97
C ASN A 54 8.43 -23.93 -24.84
N VAL A 55 8.10 -25.22 -24.85
CA VAL A 55 6.83 -25.67 -25.42
C VAL A 55 5.79 -25.60 -24.30
N GLU A 56 4.72 -24.84 -24.53
CA GLU A 56 3.57 -24.82 -23.63
C GLU A 56 2.80 -26.13 -23.77
N CYS A 57 2.52 -26.78 -22.65
CA CYS A 57 1.71 -27.99 -22.57
C CYS A 57 0.47 -27.67 -21.74
N MET A 58 -0.69 -27.79 -22.37
CA MET A 58 -1.99 -27.59 -21.75
C MET A 58 -2.59 -28.93 -21.33
N SER A 59 -3.54 -28.88 -20.41
CA SER A 59 -4.17 -30.06 -19.81
C SER A 59 -4.88 -30.97 -20.83
N ASP A 60 -5.18 -30.48 -22.04
CA ASP A 60 -5.81 -31.21 -23.14
C ASP A 60 -4.84 -31.82 -24.16
N ASP A 61 -3.54 -31.50 -24.08
CA ASP A 61 -2.52 -32.04 -24.99
C ASP A 61 -2.28 -33.53 -24.70
N GLY A 62 -2.96 -34.40 -25.45
CA GLY A 62 -2.83 -35.87 -25.32
C GLY A 62 -3.52 -36.49 -24.08
N ASN A 63 -4.16 -35.67 -23.23
CA ASN A 63 -4.99 -36.02 -22.07
C ASN A 63 -4.47 -37.18 -21.20
N HIS A 64 -3.38 -36.90 -20.50
CA HIS A 64 -2.68 -37.78 -19.55
C HIS A 64 -3.18 -37.67 -18.10
N LEU A 65 -4.45 -37.28 -17.90
CA LEU A 65 -5.04 -37.20 -16.56
C LEU A 65 -5.48 -38.59 -16.11
N HIS A 66 -5.09 -38.99 -14.90
CA HIS A 66 -5.35 -40.34 -14.41
C HIS A 66 -6.14 -40.38 -13.11
N GLU A 67 -6.22 -39.28 -12.36
CA GLU A 67 -6.89 -39.27 -11.05
C GLU A 67 -7.54 -37.91 -10.74
N CYS A 68 -8.70 -37.96 -10.06
CA CYS A 68 -9.33 -36.81 -9.45
C CYS A 68 -9.97 -37.26 -8.13
N ILE A 69 -9.45 -36.74 -7.02
CA ILE A 69 -9.85 -37.12 -5.66
C ILE A 69 -10.30 -35.90 -4.87
N GLN A 70 -11.20 -36.14 -3.93
CA GLN A 70 -11.65 -35.15 -2.97
C GLN A 70 -11.02 -35.43 -1.61
N VAL A 71 -10.48 -34.40 -0.97
CA VAL A 71 -9.71 -34.50 0.28
C VAL A 71 -10.14 -33.39 1.23
N PRO A 72 -10.46 -33.67 2.51
CA PRO A 72 -10.66 -32.62 3.50
C PRO A 72 -9.35 -31.85 3.72
N PHE A 73 -9.45 -30.56 4.02
CA PHE A 73 -8.30 -29.76 4.43
C PHE A 73 -8.69 -28.75 5.52
N GLU A 74 -7.68 -28.31 6.26
CA GLU A 74 -7.77 -27.21 7.21
C GLU A 74 -6.51 -26.37 7.07
N ASP A 75 -6.67 -25.06 6.99
CA ASP A 75 -5.57 -24.11 7.00
C ASP A 75 -5.94 -22.88 7.85
N ARG A 76 -5.18 -21.79 7.71
CA ARG A 76 -5.39 -20.57 8.50
C ARG A 76 -6.61 -19.75 8.06
N LEU A 77 -7.17 -20.02 6.89
CA LEU A 77 -8.37 -19.36 6.40
C LEU A 77 -9.63 -20.11 6.82
N GLY A 78 -9.57 -21.44 6.94
CA GLY A 78 -10.67 -22.24 7.48
C GLY A 78 -10.56 -23.73 7.18
N ILE A 79 -11.71 -24.39 7.27
CA ILE A 79 -11.89 -25.81 6.98
C ILE A 79 -12.68 -25.93 5.67
N GLY A 80 -12.40 -26.99 4.91
CA GLY A 80 -13.14 -27.26 3.69
C GLY A 80 -12.76 -28.55 2.97
N GLN A 81 -13.07 -28.58 1.68
CA GLN A 81 -12.81 -29.70 0.77
C GLN A 81 -11.96 -29.25 -0.40
N LYS A 82 -11.01 -30.10 -0.81
CA LYS A 82 -10.12 -29.86 -1.93
C LYS A 82 -10.27 -30.95 -2.98
N LEU A 83 -10.40 -30.57 -4.24
CA LEU A 83 -10.29 -31.45 -5.38
C LEU A 83 -8.83 -31.45 -5.87
N GLU A 84 -8.18 -32.60 -5.87
CA GLU A 84 -6.87 -32.78 -6.49
C GLU A 84 -7.02 -33.53 -7.80
N ILE A 85 -6.66 -32.89 -8.91
CA ILE A 85 -6.66 -33.46 -10.25
C ILE A 85 -5.22 -33.74 -10.64
N ARG A 86 -4.89 -35.00 -10.93
CA ARG A 86 -3.53 -35.45 -11.20
C ARG A 86 -3.38 -35.96 -12.62
N GLY A 87 -2.25 -35.61 -13.23
CA GLY A 87 -1.85 -36.08 -14.55
C GLY A 87 -0.36 -36.03 -14.76
N ASP A 88 0.10 -36.49 -15.91
CA ASP A 88 1.53 -36.51 -16.23
C ASP A 88 2.05 -35.10 -16.59
N ALA A 89 3.28 -34.80 -16.16
CA ALA A 89 4.05 -33.64 -16.60
C ALA A 89 5.13 -34.10 -17.59
N ILE A 90 4.94 -33.89 -18.90
CA ILE A 90 5.77 -34.50 -19.94
C ILE A 90 6.68 -33.46 -20.62
N SER A 91 7.98 -33.78 -20.73
CA SER A 91 8.91 -33.05 -21.60
C SER A 91 9.93 -34.03 -22.20
N GLY A 92 9.78 -34.34 -23.49
CA GLY A 92 10.59 -35.37 -24.15
C GLY A 92 10.40 -36.73 -23.48
N ASP A 93 11.48 -37.30 -22.92
CA ASP A 93 11.48 -38.58 -22.21
C ASP A 93 11.25 -38.45 -20.68
N ILE A 94 11.08 -37.23 -20.15
CA ILE A 94 10.93 -36.95 -18.71
C ILE A 94 9.44 -36.93 -18.34
N LEU A 95 9.07 -37.72 -17.32
CA LEU A 95 7.70 -37.92 -16.80
C LEU A 95 7.59 -37.47 -15.33
N GLY A 96 7.22 -36.22 -15.08
CA GLY A 96 6.82 -35.75 -13.74
C GLY A 96 5.31 -35.87 -13.51
N THR A 97 4.81 -35.25 -12.45
CA THR A 97 3.36 -35.21 -12.13
C THR A 97 2.89 -33.77 -12.02
N THR A 98 1.74 -33.47 -12.64
CA THR A 98 0.96 -32.25 -12.40
C THR A 98 -0.14 -32.51 -11.39
N ILE A 99 -0.37 -31.53 -10.52
CA ILE A 99 -1.46 -31.56 -9.54
C ILE A 99 -2.16 -30.20 -9.56
N LEU A 100 -3.37 -30.14 -10.12
CA LEU A 100 -4.26 -28.98 -9.97
C LEU A 100 -5.12 -29.18 -8.72
N ARG A 101 -5.13 -28.19 -7.84
CA ARG A 101 -5.91 -28.16 -6.61
C ARG A 101 -6.96 -27.06 -6.68
N LEU A 102 -8.22 -27.44 -6.48
CA LEU A 102 -9.34 -26.52 -6.28
C LEU A 102 -9.81 -26.70 -4.83
N SER A 103 -9.63 -25.68 -3.99
CA SER A 103 -9.98 -25.74 -2.56
C SER A 103 -11.19 -24.88 -2.27
N PHE A 104 -12.21 -25.43 -1.63
CA PHE A 104 -13.46 -24.77 -1.30
C PHE A 104 -13.67 -24.82 0.20
N TYR A 105 -13.99 -23.67 0.80
CA TYR A 105 -14.30 -23.58 2.22
C TYR A 105 -15.76 -23.91 2.48
N ASP A 106 -16.06 -24.37 3.70
CA ASP A 106 -17.42 -24.75 4.08
C ASP A 106 -18.32 -23.50 4.26
N ASP A 107 -17.81 -22.45 4.91
CA ASP A 107 -18.57 -21.25 5.31
C ASP A 107 -18.07 -19.94 4.64
N ASP A 108 -17.37 -20.04 3.51
CA ASP A 108 -16.81 -18.86 2.83
C ASP A 108 -17.00 -18.98 1.30
N PRO A 109 -17.59 -17.95 0.64
CA PRO A 109 -17.85 -17.92 -0.81
C PRO A 109 -16.56 -17.62 -1.59
N SER A 110 -15.53 -18.42 -1.36
CA SER A 110 -14.24 -18.35 -2.03
C SER A 110 -13.74 -19.72 -2.39
N PHE A 111 -12.95 -19.76 -3.45
CA PHE A 111 -12.17 -20.94 -3.78
C PHE A 111 -10.72 -20.57 -4.06
N LEU A 112 -9.83 -21.51 -3.74
CA LEU A 112 -8.41 -21.40 -4.03
C LEU A 112 -8.05 -22.28 -5.22
N VAL A 113 -7.16 -21.78 -6.07
CA VAL A 113 -6.55 -22.55 -7.15
C VAL A 113 -5.02 -22.59 -6.99
N GLU A 114 -4.45 -23.77 -7.14
CA GLU A 114 -3.01 -23.99 -7.15
C GLU A 114 -2.67 -25.08 -8.17
N LEU A 115 -1.69 -24.84 -9.03
CA LEU A 115 -1.07 -25.87 -9.87
C LEU A 115 0.32 -26.18 -9.34
N SER A 116 0.64 -27.46 -9.17
CA SER A 116 1.99 -27.92 -8.82
C SER A 116 2.55 -28.87 -9.87
N ILE A 117 3.86 -28.82 -10.07
CA ILE A 117 4.65 -29.85 -10.75
C ILE A 117 5.53 -30.52 -9.71
N VAL A 118 5.52 -31.84 -9.67
CA VAL A 118 6.40 -32.67 -8.85
C VAL A 118 7.32 -33.46 -9.76
N ASN A 119 8.62 -33.37 -9.54
CA ASN A 119 9.58 -34.20 -10.27
C ASN A 119 9.70 -35.57 -9.62
N GLU A 120 8.98 -36.56 -10.13
CA GLU A 120 9.05 -37.95 -9.65
C GLU A 120 10.14 -38.77 -10.37
N THR A 121 10.88 -38.15 -11.30
CA THR A 121 11.94 -38.84 -12.06
C THR A 121 13.28 -38.85 -11.33
N SER A 122 14.24 -39.62 -11.85
CA SER A 122 15.63 -39.60 -11.40
C SER A 122 16.46 -38.45 -11.99
N GLU A 123 15.93 -37.74 -12.99
CA GLU A 123 16.63 -36.67 -13.71
C GLU A 123 16.19 -35.29 -13.24
N GLU A 124 16.97 -34.24 -13.52
CA GLU A 124 16.56 -32.87 -13.22
C GLU A 124 15.52 -32.37 -14.23
N MET A 125 14.51 -31.66 -13.73
CA MET A 125 13.51 -30.97 -14.53
C MET A 125 13.65 -29.45 -14.38
N ARG A 126 13.36 -28.70 -15.44
CA ARG A 126 13.40 -27.23 -15.43
C ARG A 126 12.02 -26.66 -15.69
N ALA A 127 11.42 -26.08 -14.65
CA ALA A 127 10.13 -25.40 -14.75
C ALA A 127 10.32 -23.93 -15.16
N VAL A 128 9.64 -23.52 -16.24
CA VAL A 128 9.75 -22.18 -16.82
C VAL A 128 8.49 -21.37 -16.52
N GLN A 129 7.31 -21.94 -16.77
CA GLN A 129 6.02 -21.27 -16.56
C GLN A 129 4.97 -22.23 -16.01
N LEU A 130 4.03 -21.70 -15.23
CA LEU A 130 2.84 -22.43 -14.74
C LEU A 130 1.58 -21.60 -15.01
N TYR A 131 0.51 -22.26 -15.45
CA TYR A 131 -0.79 -21.69 -15.78
C TYR A 131 -1.89 -22.40 -14.99
N PRO A 132 -2.19 -21.99 -13.73
CA PRO A 132 -3.23 -22.66 -12.94
C PRO A 132 -4.65 -22.47 -13.50
N ILE A 133 -4.89 -21.39 -14.25
CA ILE A 133 -6.13 -21.16 -15.00
C ILE A 133 -5.79 -20.53 -16.36
N PHE A 134 -6.38 -21.06 -17.41
CA PHE A 134 -6.39 -20.49 -18.75
C PHE A 134 -7.77 -20.69 -19.39
N THR A 135 -8.34 -19.61 -19.94
CA THR A 135 -9.52 -19.65 -20.78
C THR A 135 -9.33 -18.79 -22.01
N SER A 136 -9.76 -19.28 -23.18
CA SER A 136 -9.72 -18.56 -24.44
C SER A 136 -10.92 -18.93 -25.32
N LYS A 137 -11.46 -17.94 -26.05
CA LYS A 137 -12.55 -18.23 -27.00
C LYS A 137 -12.14 -19.20 -28.12
N GLN A 138 -10.84 -19.31 -28.41
CA GLN A 138 -10.31 -20.16 -29.48
C GLN A 138 -10.52 -21.65 -29.21
N ASP A 139 -10.60 -22.05 -27.94
CA ASP A 139 -10.82 -23.43 -27.53
C ASP A 139 -12.23 -23.68 -26.94
N GLY A 140 -13.10 -22.67 -26.98
CA GLY A 140 -14.48 -22.74 -26.48
C GLY A 140 -14.62 -22.63 -24.96
N SER A 141 -13.58 -22.17 -24.27
CA SER A 141 -13.61 -21.85 -22.84
C SER A 141 -13.77 -20.35 -22.57
N GLY A 142 -14.14 -19.98 -21.34
CA GLY A 142 -14.30 -18.56 -20.98
C GLY A 142 -14.61 -18.31 -19.52
N LEU A 143 -14.30 -17.09 -19.05
CA LEU A 143 -14.73 -16.55 -17.76
C LEU A 143 -15.96 -15.65 -17.97
N PHE A 144 -17.07 -16.00 -17.31
CA PHE A 144 -18.36 -15.32 -17.41
C PHE A 144 -18.72 -14.71 -16.05
N PHE A 145 -19.05 -13.43 -16.01
CA PHE A 145 -19.39 -12.75 -14.75
C PHE A 145 -20.68 -11.92 -14.84
N GLY A 146 -20.90 -11.29 -15.99
CA GLY A 146 -22.08 -10.50 -16.28
C GLY A 146 -22.29 -10.38 -17.80
N PRO A 147 -23.33 -9.65 -18.23
CA PRO A 147 -23.78 -9.66 -19.62
C PRO A 147 -22.86 -8.90 -20.58
N ASP A 148 -22.14 -7.87 -20.11
CA ASP A 148 -21.28 -7.03 -20.95
C ASP A 148 -19.93 -6.72 -20.27
N PRO A 149 -18.90 -7.53 -20.53
CA PRO A 149 -17.55 -7.30 -20.02
C PRO A 149 -16.94 -5.94 -20.39
N GLY A 150 -17.40 -5.29 -21.47
CA GLY A 150 -16.94 -3.95 -21.84
C GLY A 150 -17.31 -2.88 -20.81
N ARG A 151 -18.31 -3.14 -19.96
CA ARG A 151 -18.75 -2.26 -18.87
C ARG A 151 -18.01 -2.51 -17.57
N PHE A 152 -17.21 -3.57 -17.49
CA PHE A 152 -16.52 -3.89 -16.24
C PHE A 152 -15.32 -2.96 -16.04
N ARG A 153 -15.01 -2.64 -14.78
CA ARG A 153 -13.76 -2.00 -14.38
C ARG A 153 -12.86 -3.01 -13.70
N ILE A 154 -11.61 -3.09 -14.18
CA ILE A 154 -10.56 -3.93 -13.61
C ILE A 154 -9.58 -3.01 -12.89
N LEU A 155 -9.47 -3.16 -11.57
CA LEU A 155 -8.38 -2.58 -10.79
C LEU A 155 -7.22 -3.57 -10.75
N GLU A 156 -6.08 -3.15 -11.28
CA GLU A 156 -4.86 -3.95 -11.29
C GLU A 156 -4.14 -3.90 -9.93
N GLY A 157 -3.32 -4.90 -9.63
CA GLY A 157 -2.41 -4.97 -8.49
C GLY A 157 -1.07 -4.27 -8.74
N GLY A 158 -0.83 -3.80 -9.97
CA GLY A 158 0.40 -3.17 -10.46
C GLY A 158 0.79 -3.77 -11.82
N LEU A 159 1.34 -2.97 -12.73
CA LEU A 159 1.75 -3.46 -14.05
C LEU A 159 2.86 -4.51 -13.96
N ALA A 160 2.77 -5.57 -14.76
CA ALA A 160 3.81 -6.59 -14.83
C ALA A 160 5.20 -6.01 -15.12
N GLY A 161 6.16 -6.42 -14.30
CA GLY A 161 7.53 -5.94 -14.37
C GLY A 161 8.15 -5.60 -13.02
N VAL A 162 9.42 -5.27 -13.06
CA VAL A 162 10.28 -5.09 -11.88
C VAL A 162 9.87 -3.91 -11.00
N PHE A 163 9.21 -2.91 -11.58
CA PHE A 163 8.83 -1.72 -10.84
C PHE A 163 7.44 -1.81 -10.22
N ASP A 164 6.44 -2.47 -10.81
CA ASP A 164 5.06 -2.62 -10.26
C ASP A 164 4.35 -1.34 -9.72
N LEU A 165 4.91 -0.14 -9.97
CA LEU A 165 4.46 1.14 -9.42
C LEU A 165 3.33 1.78 -10.22
N ASN A 166 3.04 1.30 -11.42
CA ASN A 166 1.93 1.79 -12.23
C ASN A 166 0.70 0.91 -11.98
N VAL A 167 -0.16 1.34 -11.05
CA VAL A 167 -1.42 0.65 -10.75
C VAL A 167 -2.51 1.32 -11.56
N ARG A 168 -3.14 0.62 -12.50
CA ARG A 168 -4.19 1.17 -13.40
C ARG A 168 -5.58 0.71 -12.99
N CYS A 169 -6.59 1.43 -13.50
CA CYS A 169 -7.95 0.93 -13.54
C CYS A 169 -8.45 1.00 -14.99
N VAL A 170 -8.65 -0.15 -15.63
CA VAL A 170 -8.98 -0.26 -17.06
C VAL A 170 -10.40 -0.81 -17.25
N PHE A 171 -10.96 -0.66 -18.44
CA PHE A 171 -12.20 -1.34 -18.82
C PHE A 171 -11.96 -2.81 -19.16
N GLY A 172 -12.97 -3.65 -18.97
CA GLY A 172 -12.91 -5.08 -19.33
C GLY A 172 -12.86 -5.37 -20.82
N SER A 173 -12.89 -4.34 -21.68
CA SER A 173 -12.56 -4.43 -23.11
C SER A 173 -11.10 -4.11 -23.43
N GLU A 174 -10.33 -3.61 -22.45
CA GLU A 174 -8.92 -3.29 -22.59
C GLU A 174 -8.05 -4.45 -22.11
N GLU A 175 -6.78 -4.43 -22.52
CA GLU A 175 -5.76 -5.35 -22.02
C GLU A 175 -5.38 -5.01 -20.57
N SER A 176 -5.46 -6.02 -19.70
CA SER A 176 -4.98 -5.94 -18.32
C SER A 176 -3.86 -6.93 -18.10
N ASP A 177 -2.74 -6.44 -17.57
CA ASP A 177 -1.54 -7.22 -17.26
C ASP A 177 -1.13 -6.96 -15.80
N SER A 178 -1.83 -7.65 -14.90
CA SER A 178 -1.83 -7.33 -13.48
C SER A 178 -0.93 -8.23 -12.65
N ASN A 179 -0.01 -7.65 -11.88
CA ASN A 179 0.79 -8.36 -10.89
C ASN A 179 -0.07 -8.79 -9.68
N GLY A 180 -0.10 -10.10 -9.46
CA GLY A 180 -0.52 -10.73 -8.21
C GLY A 180 -2.01 -10.64 -7.84
N SER A 181 -2.76 -9.62 -8.30
CA SER A 181 -4.17 -9.48 -7.95
C SER A 181 -4.96 -8.60 -8.92
N VAL A 182 -6.26 -8.82 -9.02
CA VAL A 182 -7.25 -7.94 -9.65
C VAL A 182 -8.51 -7.85 -8.81
N LEU A 183 -9.20 -6.70 -8.90
CA LEU A 183 -10.63 -6.59 -8.60
C LEU A 183 -11.34 -6.30 -9.91
N VAL A 184 -12.43 -7.02 -10.18
CA VAL A 184 -13.31 -6.77 -11.33
C VAL A 184 -14.67 -6.34 -10.79
N LYS A 185 -15.18 -5.19 -11.25
CA LYS A 185 -16.52 -4.68 -10.92
C LYS A 185 -17.34 -4.46 -12.18
N ASP A 186 -18.54 -5.01 -12.21
CA ASP A 186 -19.57 -4.60 -13.16
C ASP A 186 -20.20 -3.29 -12.66
N ILE A 187 -19.98 -2.20 -13.39
CA ILE A 187 -20.46 -0.88 -12.95
C ILE A 187 -21.98 -0.73 -13.05
N ASP A 188 -22.64 -1.53 -13.89
CA ASP A 188 -24.08 -1.42 -14.11
C ASP A 188 -24.85 -2.20 -13.04
N SER A 189 -24.36 -3.37 -12.62
CA SER A 189 -24.97 -4.17 -11.55
C SER A 189 -24.40 -3.93 -10.15
N GLY A 190 -23.19 -3.35 -10.05
CA GLY A 190 -22.45 -3.19 -8.80
C GLY A 190 -21.73 -4.45 -8.31
N ARG A 191 -21.99 -5.61 -8.92
CA ARG A 191 -21.33 -6.88 -8.57
C ARG A 191 -19.82 -6.78 -8.81
N CYS A 192 -19.04 -7.38 -7.92
CA CYS A 192 -17.60 -7.45 -8.10
C CYS A 192 -17.02 -8.75 -7.53
N PHE A 193 -15.87 -9.17 -8.06
CA PHE A 193 -15.07 -10.26 -7.51
C PHE A 193 -13.60 -9.85 -7.39
N THR A 194 -12.87 -10.49 -6.48
CA THR A 194 -11.40 -10.38 -6.40
C THR A 194 -10.76 -11.69 -6.81
N CYS A 195 -9.61 -11.60 -7.47
CA CYS A 195 -8.71 -12.73 -7.70
C CYS A 195 -7.28 -12.30 -7.36
N GLY A 196 -6.57 -13.06 -6.53
CA GLY A 196 -5.17 -12.73 -6.25
C GLY A 196 -4.42 -13.75 -5.40
N VAL A 197 -3.08 -13.64 -5.43
CA VAL A 197 -2.16 -14.50 -4.69
C VAL A 197 -2.21 -14.20 -3.19
N ILE A 198 -2.42 -15.23 -2.36
CA ILE A 198 -2.55 -15.06 -0.89
C ILE A 198 -1.29 -15.41 -0.11
N GLU A 199 -0.22 -15.78 -0.80
CA GLU A 199 1.08 -16.08 -0.25
C GLU A 199 2.20 -15.34 -0.98
N ARG A 200 3.39 -15.29 -0.37
CA ARG A 200 4.54 -14.63 -0.99
C ARG A 200 5.00 -15.41 -2.24
N PRO A 201 4.90 -14.84 -3.45
CA PRO A 201 5.25 -15.54 -4.66
C PRO A 201 6.77 -15.67 -4.81
N SER A 202 7.22 -16.78 -5.40
CA SER A 202 8.66 -17.08 -5.62
C SER A 202 9.16 -16.71 -7.01
N ALA A 203 8.27 -16.16 -7.84
CA ALA A 203 8.52 -15.67 -9.19
C ALA A 203 7.45 -14.63 -9.53
N MET A 204 7.54 -13.98 -10.70
CA MET A 204 6.47 -13.06 -11.11
C MET A 204 5.17 -13.84 -11.32
N VAL A 205 4.07 -13.31 -10.78
CA VAL A 205 2.74 -13.88 -10.90
C VAL A 205 1.80 -12.84 -11.48
N GLU A 206 1.14 -13.18 -12.57
CA GLU A 206 0.37 -12.28 -13.41
C GLU A 206 -1.05 -12.82 -13.57
N ILE A 207 -2.03 -11.91 -13.57
CA ILE A 207 -3.42 -12.17 -13.94
C ILE A 207 -3.69 -11.30 -15.16
N LEU A 208 -3.98 -11.96 -16.27
CA LEU A 208 -4.03 -11.35 -17.59
C LEU A 208 -5.46 -11.44 -18.10
N ALA A 209 -5.96 -10.32 -18.61
CA ALA A 209 -7.26 -10.22 -19.27
C ALA A 209 -7.08 -9.58 -20.65
N ASN A 210 -7.65 -10.20 -21.68
CA ASN A 210 -7.69 -9.73 -23.06
C ASN A 210 -6.31 -9.51 -23.75
N GLU A 211 -5.24 -10.16 -23.28
CA GLU A 211 -3.87 -9.98 -23.83
C GLU A 211 -3.76 -10.47 -25.29
N ASP A 212 -4.19 -11.70 -25.59
CA ASP A 212 -4.06 -12.28 -26.95
C ASP A 212 -5.34 -12.16 -27.78
N ASP A 213 -6.49 -12.10 -27.11
CA ASP A 213 -7.81 -12.00 -27.72
C ASP A 213 -8.71 -11.11 -26.88
N GLN A 214 -9.21 -10.03 -27.49
CA GLN A 214 -10.06 -9.04 -26.82
C GLN A 214 -11.56 -9.33 -26.97
N GLU A 215 -11.93 -10.27 -27.83
CA GLU A 215 -13.34 -10.62 -28.07
C GLU A 215 -13.68 -11.96 -27.43
N GLY A 216 -14.42 -11.93 -26.32
CA GLY A 216 -14.98 -13.13 -25.70
C GLY A 216 -16.06 -13.82 -26.51
N MET A 217 -16.41 -15.04 -26.10
CA MET A 217 -17.50 -15.83 -26.68
C MET A 217 -18.83 -15.58 -25.96
N ILE A 218 -19.94 -15.82 -26.65
CA ILE A 218 -21.27 -15.85 -26.03
C ILE A 218 -21.59 -17.30 -25.67
N ASP A 219 -22.01 -17.52 -24.42
CA ASP A 219 -22.49 -18.83 -24.00
C ASP A 219 -23.97 -19.01 -24.35
N ASP A 220 -24.30 -20.04 -25.13
CA ASP A 220 -25.66 -20.26 -25.63
C ASP A 220 -26.70 -20.51 -24.52
N GLU A 221 -26.29 -21.08 -23.37
CA GLU A 221 -27.21 -21.42 -22.28
C GLU A 221 -27.53 -20.20 -21.39
N SER A 222 -26.50 -19.43 -21.03
CA SER A 222 -26.64 -18.27 -20.15
C SER A 222 -26.84 -16.93 -20.88
N ASN A 223 -26.54 -16.89 -22.19
CA ASN A 223 -26.48 -15.67 -23.01
C ASN A 223 -25.52 -14.60 -22.46
N LEU A 224 -24.55 -15.00 -21.63
CA LEU A 224 -23.50 -14.14 -21.12
C LEU A 224 -22.33 -14.09 -22.12
N LYS A 225 -21.67 -12.94 -22.19
CA LYS A 225 -20.41 -12.78 -22.91
C LYS A 225 -19.25 -12.98 -21.94
N SER A 226 -18.29 -13.83 -22.30
CA SER A 226 -17.06 -13.99 -21.53
C SER A 226 -16.15 -12.77 -21.69
N PHE A 227 -15.18 -12.62 -20.81
CA PHE A 227 -13.94 -11.92 -21.18
C PHE A 227 -13.37 -12.51 -22.48
N GLY A 228 -12.44 -11.80 -23.13
CA GLY A 228 -11.57 -12.42 -24.11
C GLY A 228 -10.70 -13.50 -23.45
N ASP A 229 -9.40 -13.45 -23.64
CA ASP A 229 -8.53 -14.38 -22.94
C ASP A 229 -8.42 -14.01 -21.45
N TRP A 230 -8.53 -15.00 -20.57
CA TRP A 230 -8.30 -14.83 -19.14
C TRP A 230 -7.36 -15.91 -18.62
N LYS A 231 -6.22 -15.50 -18.05
CA LYS A 231 -5.18 -16.44 -17.62
C LYS A 231 -4.46 -15.97 -16.37
N ILE A 232 -4.08 -16.94 -15.56
CA ILE A 232 -3.16 -16.74 -14.44
C ILE A 232 -1.83 -17.37 -14.86
N ARG A 233 -0.74 -16.63 -14.76
CA ARG A 233 0.59 -17.05 -15.20
C ARG A 233 1.59 -16.84 -14.08
N LYS A 234 2.43 -17.86 -13.81
CA LYS A 234 3.66 -17.70 -13.04
C LYS A 234 4.85 -17.84 -13.97
N ASN A 235 5.64 -16.78 -14.10
CA ASN A 235 6.80 -16.74 -14.98
C ASN A 235 8.11 -16.83 -14.16
N ILE A 236 8.88 -17.90 -14.36
CA ILE A 236 10.04 -18.25 -13.52
C ILE A 236 11.34 -17.93 -14.26
N VAL A 237 11.99 -16.84 -13.84
CA VAL A 237 13.23 -16.34 -14.46
C VAL A 237 14.34 -16.18 -13.41
N PRO A 238 15.49 -16.86 -13.57
CA PRO A 238 15.72 -18.01 -14.47
C PRO A 238 14.85 -19.21 -14.05
N CYS A 239 14.71 -20.21 -14.93
CA CYS A 239 13.88 -21.40 -14.68
C CYS A 239 14.20 -22.06 -13.33
N LYS A 240 13.19 -22.63 -12.65
CA LYS A 240 13.41 -23.40 -11.42
C LYS A 240 13.91 -24.80 -11.77
N VAL A 241 15.10 -25.15 -11.27
CA VAL A 241 15.62 -26.52 -11.33
C VAL A 241 14.96 -27.34 -10.21
N LEU A 242 14.36 -28.46 -10.59
CA LEU A 242 13.72 -29.43 -9.70
C LEU A 242 14.53 -30.73 -9.76
N GLY A 243 15.17 -31.11 -8.65
CA GLY A 243 15.75 -32.43 -8.49
C GLY A 243 14.70 -33.51 -8.21
N PRO A 244 15.11 -34.78 -8.11
CA PRO A 244 14.21 -35.87 -7.75
C PRO A 244 13.47 -35.62 -6.43
N GLY A 245 12.14 -35.59 -6.48
CA GLY A 245 11.24 -35.31 -5.35
C GLY A 245 10.95 -33.83 -5.10
N ASP A 246 11.61 -32.90 -5.79
CA ASP A 246 11.33 -31.47 -5.66
C ASP A 246 10.00 -31.11 -6.34
N ALA A 247 9.37 -30.02 -5.88
CA ALA A 247 8.13 -29.51 -6.45
C ALA A 247 8.20 -28.00 -6.73
N CYS A 248 7.44 -27.56 -7.73
CA CYS A 248 7.20 -26.15 -8.01
C CYS A 248 5.69 -25.88 -8.02
N SER A 249 5.24 -24.88 -7.27
CA SER A 249 3.84 -24.44 -7.23
C SER A 249 3.66 -23.14 -8.01
N SER A 250 2.47 -22.94 -8.60
CA SER A 250 2.01 -21.68 -9.21
C SER A 250 1.81 -20.57 -8.18
N ASN A 251 1.90 -20.91 -6.89
CA ASN A 251 1.33 -20.20 -5.77
C ASN A 251 -0.21 -20.31 -5.70
N LEU A 252 -0.74 -20.09 -4.50
CA LEU A 252 -2.19 -20.12 -4.23
C LEU A 252 -2.86 -18.80 -4.62
N PHE A 253 -3.83 -18.89 -5.53
CA PHE A 253 -4.71 -17.78 -5.89
C PHE A 253 -6.10 -17.97 -5.30
N CYS A 254 -6.65 -16.90 -4.73
CA CYS A 254 -7.98 -16.88 -4.14
C CYS A 254 -8.94 -16.11 -5.04
N PHE A 255 -10.06 -16.73 -5.41
CA PHE A 255 -11.22 -16.05 -5.98
C PHE A 255 -12.27 -15.83 -4.89
N HIS A 256 -12.86 -14.64 -4.82
CA HIS A 256 -13.93 -14.31 -3.87
C HIS A 256 -15.08 -13.59 -4.57
N LEU A 257 -16.29 -14.18 -4.49
CA LEU A 257 -17.46 -13.82 -5.30
C LEU A 257 -18.66 -13.29 -4.48
N ASP A 258 -18.50 -13.01 -3.19
CA ASP A 258 -19.62 -12.64 -2.31
C ASP A 258 -20.44 -11.42 -2.80
N ASP A 259 -21.66 -11.64 -3.29
CA ASP A 259 -22.53 -10.59 -3.80
C ASP A 259 -23.01 -9.61 -2.71
N GLU A 260 -22.89 -9.94 -1.42
CA GLU A 260 -23.30 -9.06 -0.31
C GLU A 260 -22.27 -7.97 0.02
N LYS A 261 -21.03 -8.10 -0.46
CA LYS A 261 -19.92 -7.19 -0.15
C LYS A 261 -19.63 -6.23 -1.28
N ASP A 262 -19.33 -4.98 -0.94
CA ASP A 262 -18.89 -4.00 -1.95
C ASP A 262 -17.40 -4.21 -2.36
N GLU A 263 -16.92 -3.41 -3.31
CA GLU A 263 -15.52 -3.48 -3.76
C GLU A 263 -14.49 -3.22 -2.65
N PHE A 264 -14.82 -2.37 -1.68
CA PHE A 264 -13.90 -1.97 -0.63
C PHE A 264 -13.77 -3.10 0.41
N GLU A 265 -14.89 -3.66 0.84
CA GLU A 265 -14.94 -4.82 1.73
C GLU A 265 -14.20 -6.01 1.13
N LYS A 266 -14.37 -6.29 -0.18
CA LYS A 266 -13.65 -7.38 -0.85
C LYS A 266 -12.15 -7.15 -0.89
N LEU A 267 -11.68 -5.94 -1.22
CA LEU A 267 -10.26 -5.60 -1.22
C LEU A 267 -9.65 -5.71 0.19
N GLU A 268 -10.34 -5.19 1.21
CA GLU A 268 -9.90 -5.27 2.60
C GLU A 268 -9.89 -6.70 3.14
N LEU A 269 -10.87 -7.53 2.75
CA LEU A 269 -10.91 -8.95 3.08
C LEU A 269 -9.76 -9.70 2.39
N TYR A 270 -9.49 -9.42 1.12
CA TYR A 270 -8.35 -9.99 0.39
C TYR A 270 -7.02 -9.69 1.10
N ALA A 271 -6.76 -8.43 1.48
CA ALA A 271 -5.58 -8.08 2.30
C ALA A 271 -5.54 -8.82 3.64
N SER A 272 -6.68 -8.94 4.32
CA SER A 272 -6.79 -9.64 5.60
C SER A 272 -6.52 -11.14 5.45
N ARG A 273 -6.88 -11.74 4.31
CA ARG A 273 -6.57 -13.14 3.98
C ARG A 273 -5.09 -13.36 3.72
N ILE A 274 -4.42 -12.46 3.01
CA ILE A 274 -2.95 -12.50 2.88
C ILE A 274 -2.31 -12.54 4.28
N ALA A 275 -2.69 -11.57 5.13
CA ALA A 275 -2.14 -11.46 6.48
C ALA A 275 -2.42 -12.73 7.33
N ARG A 276 -3.65 -13.25 7.29
CA ARG A 276 -4.05 -14.44 8.04
C ARG A 276 -3.36 -15.71 7.54
N TYR A 277 -3.37 -15.96 6.22
CA TYR A 277 -2.74 -17.13 5.60
C TYR A 277 -1.23 -17.14 5.88
N MET A 278 -0.56 -16.00 5.71
CA MET A 278 0.87 -15.87 6.00
C MET A 278 1.21 -15.81 7.50
N GLY A 279 0.21 -15.58 8.37
CA GLY A 279 0.42 -15.46 9.82
C GLY A 279 1.23 -14.22 10.17
N MET A 280 0.94 -13.11 9.49
CA MET A 280 1.60 -11.84 9.69
C MET A 280 1.20 -11.26 11.04
N ILE A 281 2.18 -10.79 11.80
CA ILE A 281 1.97 -10.18 13.11
C ILE A 281 1.84 -8.66 12.88
N PRO A 282 0.71 -8.04 13.25
CA PRO A 282 0.54 -6.59 13.11
C PRO A 282 1.58 -5.84 13.93
N TRP A 283 2.04 -4.69 13.43
CA TRP A 283 2.88 -3.79 14.21
C TRP A 283 2.13 -3.33 15.48
N PRO A 284 2.75 -3.34 16.67
CA PRO A 284 2.05 -3.02 17.90
C PRO A 284 1.46 -1.61 17.90
N LYS A 285 0.20 -1.46 18.34
CA LYS A 285 -0.52 -0.18 18.37
C LYS A 285 0.13 0.89 19.25
N HIS A 286 0.77 0.48 20.35
CA HIS A 286 1.50 1.39 21.23
C HIS A 286 2.82 1.91 20.65
N ARG A 287 3.29 1.36 19.52
CA ARG A 287 4.49 1.84 18.82
C ARG A 287 4.07 2.64 17.60
N SER A 288 4.63 3.83 17.48
CA SER A 288 4.40 4.69 16.34
C SER A 288 4.94 4.12 15.04
N ILE A 289 4.29 4.51 13.94
CA ILE A 289 4.76 4.29 12.59
C ILE A 289 5.90 5.30 12.32
N PRO A 290 7.00 4.90 11.64
CA PRO A 290 8.09 5.81 11.32
C PRO A 290 7.64 7.11 10.65
N HIS A 291 7.94 8.25 11.29
CA HIS A 291 7.69 9.60 10.76
C HIS A 291 8.75 10.58 11.23
N GLY A 292 8.99 11.64 10.48
CA GLY A 292 9.95 12.68 10.85
C GLY A 292 10.96 12.95 9.74
N TRP A 293 12.20 13.27 10.07
CA TRP A 293 13.14 13.79 9.06
C TRP A 293 13.79 12.71 8.20
N ASN A 294 14.01 13.01 6.91
CA ASN A 294 14.82 12.24 5.98
C ASN A 294 15.81 13.17 5.27
N SER A 295 17.10 12.85 5.36
CA SER A 295 18.18 13.68 4.80
C SER A 295 18.36 13.58 3.28
N TRP A 296 17.56 12.80 2.55
CA TRP A 296 17.61 12.62 1.08
C TRP A 296 17.29 13.93 0.33
N GLY A 297 16.20 14.59 0.70
CA GLY A 297 15.71 15.77 -0.03
C GLY A 297 16.47 17.06 0.24
N ASN A 298 17.70 17.00 0.76
CA ASN A 298 18.41 18.08 1.45
C ASN A 298 19.22 18.99 0.49
N PRO A 299 18.70 20.11 -0.06
CA PRO A 299 19.36 20.89 -1.10
C PRO A 299 20.73 21.48 -0.72
N ALA A 300 21.67 21.53 -1.64
CA ALA A 300 22.97 22.18 -1.45
C ALA A 300 22.92 23.57 -2.08
N ASP A 301 23.76 24.48 -1.56
CA ASP A 301 23.87 25.83 -2.11
C ASP A 301 24.35 25.85 -3.57
N THR A 302 24.92 24.73 -4.03
CA THR A 302 25.48 24.51 -5.36
C THR A 302 24.52 23.86 -6.36
N ASP A 303 23.28 23.54 -5.96
CA ASP A 303 22.34 22.94 -6.91
C ASP A 303 22.02 23.93 -8.04
N ALA A 304 21.66 23.41 -9.22
CA ALA A 304 21.29 24.24 -10.35
C ALA A 304 20.17 25.18 -9.93
N ARG A 305 20.31 26.48 -10.18
CA ARG A 305 19.32 27.50 -9.81
C ARG A 305 18.55 27.98 -11.05
N ASP A 306 17.29 28.31 -10.87
CA ASP A 306 16.49 28.99 -11.88
C ASP A 306 16.93 30.46 -12.02
N GLU A 307 16.29 31.18 -12.94
CA GLU A 307 16.52 32.61 -13.19
C GLU A 307 16.26 33.51 -11.98
N ASN A 308 15.57 33.00 -10.95
CA ASN A 308 15.27 33.68 -9.69
C ASN A 308 16.19 33.23 -8.54
N GLY A 309 17.16 32.35 -8.81
CA GLY A 309 18.13 31.87 -7.82
C GLY A 309 17.65 30.67 -6.99
N GLN A 310 16.55 30.01 -7.37
CA GLN A 310 15.95 28.88 -6.65
C GLN A 310 16.39 27.53 -7.22
N ASN A 311 16.64 26.53 -6.38
CA ASN A 311 17.18 25.24 -6.83
C ASN A 311 16.17 24.48 -7.72
N MET A 312 16.57 24.16 -8.97
CA MET A 312 15.76 23.55 -10.02
C MET A 312 15.69 22.02 -9.94
N ASN A 313 16.70 21.36 -9.36
CA ASN A 313 16.78 19.90 -9.21
C ASN A 313 17.60 19.55 -7.96
N VAL A 314 16.99 18.87 -7.00
CA VAL A 314 17.57 18.61 -5.67
C VAL A 314 17.87 17.11 -5.53
N LEU A 315 19.00 16.67 -6.07
CA LEU A 315 19.63 15.40 -5.71
C LEU A 315 20.96 15.72 -5.05
N VAL A 316 21.02 15.70 -3.73
CA VAL A 316 22.11 16.38 -3.01
C VAL A 316 22.85 15.50 -2.03
N HIS A 317 24.18 15.59 -2.10
CA HIS A 317 25.12 14.70 -1.42
C HIS A 317 26.11 15.45 -0.52
N PHE A 318 25.62 16.41 0.28
CA PHE A 318 26.42 17.05 1.32
C PHE A 318 25.85 16.83 2.73
N LEU A 319 26.04 15.61 3.24
CA LEU A 319 25.80 15.28 4.64
C LEU A 319 27.09 15.44 5.45
N THR A 320 27.01 16.21 6.53
CA THR A 320 28.05 16.32 7.55
C THR A 320 27.43 16.10 8.92
N GLU A 321 28.27 15.70 9.88
CA GLU A 321 27.86 15.56 11.28
C GLU A 321 27.21 16.83 11.83
N GLU A 322 27.76 18.01 11.51
CA GLU A 322 27.23 19.31 11.93
C GLU A 322 25.81 19.57 11.40
N ASN A 323 25.58 19.38 10.09
CA ASN A 323 24.28 19.68 9.48
C ASN A 323 23.19 18.69 9.94
N VAL A 324 23.55 17.42 10.17
CA VAL A 324 22.62 16.42 10.70
C VAL A 324 22.18 16.81 12.12
N LEU A 325 23.12 17.18 12.99
CA LEU A 325 22.81 17.61 14.36
C LEU A 325 22.05 18.93 14.41
N ALA A 326 22.32 19.87 13.50
CA ALA A 326 21.57 21.12 13.40
C ALA A 326 20.08 20.87 13.10
N ASN A 327 19.78 20.00 12.13
CA ASN A 327 18.40 19.62 11.82
C ASN A 327 17.76 18.86 12.99
N PHE A 328 18.50 17.93 13.62
CA PHE A 328 18.00 17.17 14.75
C PHE A 328 17.54 18.06 15.91
N ARG A 329 18.36 19.05 16.30
CA ARG A 329 18.04 19.97 17.40
C ARG A 329 16.77 20.77 17.12
N ILE A 330 16.59 21.27 15.89
CA ILE A 330 15.37 21.96 15.50
C ILE A 330 14.15 21.03 15.53
N ALA A 331 14.29 19.80 15.02
CA ALA A 331 13.23 18.79 15.07
C ALA A 331 12.78 18.53 16.51
N LYS A 332 13.75 18.30 17.39
CA LYS A 332 13.52 18.06 18.82
C LYS A 332 12.84 19.25 19.49
N ASP A 333 13.35 20.46 19.27
CA ASP A 333 12.89 21.65 19.98
C ASP A 333 11.53 22.16 19.47
N GLN A 334 11.22 21.98 18.18
CA GLN A 334 10.00 22.52 17.56
C GLN A 334 8.91 21.48 17.31
N LEU A 335 9.27 20.23 16.99
CA LEU A 335 8.31 19.22 16.47
C LEU A 335 8.12 18.01 17.41
N ALA A 336 9.07 17.67 18.28
CA ALA A 336 8.91 16.52 19.19
C ALA A 336 7.70 16.69 20.12
N LYS A 337 7.39 17.92 20.53
CA LYS A 337 6.19 18.24 21.33
C LYS A 337 4.86 17.98 20.62
N PHE A 338 4.88 17.88 19.29
CA PHE A 338 3.71 17.49 18.48
C PHE A 338 3.69 15.98 18.19
N GLY A 339 4.67 15.22 18.68
CA GLY A 339 4.76 13.78 18.49
C GLY A 339 5.71 13.34 17.38
N LEU A 340 6.65 14.18 16.92
CA LEU A 340 7.72 13.73 16.01
C LEU A 340 8.72 12.84 16.76
N GLU A 341 8.84 11.57 16.35
CA GLU A 341 9.64 10.59 17.08
C GLU A 341 10.83 10.02 16.31
N TYR A 342 10.85 10.02 14.97
CA TYR A 342 11.96 9.40 14.22
C TYR A 342 12.85 10.43 13.51
N PHE A 343 14.14 10.11 13.45
CA PHE A 343 15.14 10.90 12.75
C PHE A 343 16.06 9.99 11.94
N GLN A 344 16.07 10.16 10.61
CA GLN A 344 16.76 9.25 9.69
C GLN A 344 17.94 9.92 8.97
N ILE A 345 19.07 9.22 8.91
CA ILE A 345 20.19 9.54 8.01
C ILE A 345 20.06 8.71 6.73
N ASP A 346 19.87 9.36 5.59
CA ASP A 346 19.72 8.74 4.27
C ASP A 346 21.07 8.64 3.52
N ASP A 347 21.07 8.34 2.23
CA ASP A 347 22.24 8.13 1.37
C ASP A 347 23.29 9.27 1.47
N GLY A 348 24.56 8.90 1.61
CA GLY A 348 25.70 9.82 1.55
C GLY A 348 26.59 9.81 2.79
N TYR A 349 26.26 9.02 3.82
CA TYR A 349 27.11 8.82 4.99
C TYR A 349 28.29 7.87 4.73
N GLN A 350 28.04 6.83 3.93
CA GLN A 350 28.93 5.70 3.68
C GLN A 350 30.21 6.09 2.92
N GLN A 351 31.20 5.20 2.89
CA GLN A 351 32.47 5.45 2.21
C GLN A 351 32.31 5.86 0.74
N ALA A 352 33.23 6.69 0.27
CA ALA A 352 33.31 7.12 -1.11
C ALA A 352 34.77 7.20 -1.57
N THR A 353 34.99 7.07 -2.88
CA THR A 353 36.29 7.35 -3.50
C THR A 353 36.70 8.81 -3.33
N PRO A 354 37.98 9.18 -3.53
CA PRO A 354 38.40 10.60 -3.53
C PRO A 354 37.62 11.48 -4.53
N ALA A 355 37.15 10.90 -5.64
CA ALA A 355 36.31 11.56 -6.63
C ALA A 355 34.83 11.67 -6.23
N GLY A 356 34.45 11.23 -5.03
CA GLY A 356 33.10 11.33 -4.49
C GLY A 356 32.14 10.19 -4.88
N ALA A 357 32.57 9.23 -5.70
CA ALA A 357 31.74 8.08 -6.06
C ALA A 357 31.54 7.15 -4.85
N ARG A 358 30.28 6.82 -4.53
CA ARG A 358 29.88 5.97 -3.40
C ARG A 358 30.45 4.56 -3.55
N CYS A 359 30.89 3.97 -2.43
CA CYS A 359 31.42 2.61 -2.35
C CYS A 359 30.37 1.68 -1.73
N PHE A 360 29.32 1.31 -2.48
CA PHE A 360 28.29 0.40 -1.97
C PHE A 360 28.91 -0.94 -1.52
N GLY A 361 28.54 -1.39 -0.31
CA GLY A 361 29.23 -2.47 0.42
C GLY A 361 30.13 -2.00 1.56
N ASP A 362 30.58 -0.73 1.55
CA ASP A 362 31.41 -0.13 2.61
C ASP A 362 30.58 0.84 3.48
N TRP A 363 29.77 0.31 4.38
CA TRP A 363 28.78 1.06 5.19
C TRP A 363 29.32 1.80 6.42
N GLU A 364 30.64 2.05 6.48
CA GLU A 364 31.23 2.90 7.51
C GLU A 364 31.20 4.37 7.11
N PRO A 365 30.97 5.31 8.05
CA PRO A 365 30.87 6.71 7.71
C PRO A 365 32.20 7.31 7.25
N ARG A 366 32.14 8.27 6.33
CA ARG A 366 33.33 9.00 5.89
C ARG A 366 33.90 9.89 7.00
N LYS A 367 35.18 9.70 7.36
CA LYS A 367 35.82 10.45 8.46
C LYS A 367 35.98 11.95 8.20
N ASP A 368 36.02 12.40 6.95
CA ASP A 368 36.10 13.81 6.60
C ASP A 368 34.76 14.55 6.83
N ARG A 369 33.64 13.82 6.81
CA ARG A 369 32.28 14.37 7.00
C ARG A 369 31.70 14.06 8.38
N PHE A 370 32.08 12.92 8.93
CA PHE A 370 31.67 12.40 10.24
C PHE A 370 32.93 12.05 11.04
N PRO A 371 33.72 13.05 11.48
CA PRO A 371 34.99 12.83 12.18
C PRO A 371 34.83 12.00 13.46
N ARG A 372 33.66 12.04 14.12
CA ARG A 372 33.36 11.24 15.31
C ARG A 372 32.58 9.95 15.01
N GLY A 373 32.30 9.66 13.72
CA GLY A 373 31.44 8.56 13.30
C GLY A 373 29.94 8.83 13.53
N LEU A 374 29.09 7.82 13.30
CA LEU A 374 27.63 7.97 13.44
C LEU A 374 27.12 7.74 14.87
N LYS A 375 27.85 6.95 15.68
CA LYS A 375 27.39 6.56 17.01
C LYS A 375 27.05 7.77 17.92
N PRO A 376 27.87 8.84 18.00
CA PRO A 376 27.52 10.00 18.82
C PRO A 376 26.24 10.72 18.37
N ILE A 377 25.92 10.69 17.07
CA ILE A 377 24.68 11.29 16.55
C ILE A 377 23.48 10.46 17.00
N PHE A 378 23.55 9.14 16.85
CA PHE A 378 22.48 8.25 17.29
C PHE A 378 22.31 8.26 18.82
N ASP A 379 23.41 8.35 19.58
CA ASP A 379 23.34 8.51 21.03
C ASP A 379 22.63 9.83 21.40
N GLU A 380 22.92 10.97 20.73
CA GLU A 380 22.21 12.24 20.96
C GLU A 380 20.70 12.15 20.61
N ILE A 381 20.34 11.35 19.61
CA ILE A 381 18.93 11.06 19.25
C ILE A 381 18.23 10.25 20.35
N HIS A 382 18.86 9.17 20.83
CA HIS A 382 18.29 8.32 21.88
C HIS A 382 18.22 9.02 23.24
N ASP A 383 19.22 9.84 23.59
CA ASP A 383 19.22 10.63 24.83
C ASP A 383 18.06 11.64 24.88
N ALA A 384 17.52 12.03 23.71
CA ALA A 384 16.32 12.86 23.60
C ALA A 384 14.99 12.05 23.63
N GLY A 385 15.05 10.72 23.77
CA GLY A 385 13.88 9.84 23.71
C GLY A 385 13.34 9.61 22.29
N MET A 386 14.09 10.01 21.26
CA MET A 386 13.71 9.85 19.85
C MET A 386 14.35 8.58 19.26
N LYS A 387 13.82 8.13 18.12
CA LYS A 387 14.23 6.88 17.44
C LYS A 387 15.10 7.19 16.24
N ALA A 388 16.29 6.60 16.19
CA ALA A 388 17.18 6.73 15.04
C ALA A 388 16.86 5.71 13.94
N GLY A 389 17.15 6.09 12.69
CA GLY A 389 17.22 5.12 11.62
C GLY A 389 18.14 5.51 10.48
N ILE A 390 18.35 4.57 9.56
CA ILE A 390 19.36 4.69 8.53
C ILE A 390 18.90 4.07 7.20
N TRP A 391 19.41 4.63 6.11
CA TRP A 391 19.26 4.08 4.77
C TRP A 391 20.40 3.13 4.39
N ILE A 392 20.10 2.14 3.55
CA ILE A 392 21.09 1.19 3.03
C ILE A 392 20.60 0.53 1.72
N ARG A 393 21.53 0.19 0.82
CA ARG A 393 21.29 -0.72 -0.33
C ARG A 393 21.91 -2.09 -0.06
N PRO A 394 21.20 -2.99 0.65
CA PRO A 394 21.84 -4.16 1.26
C PRO A 394 22.30 -5.23 0.25
N PHE A 395 21.76 -5.20 -0.97
CA PHE A 395 21.99 -6.23 -1.98
C PHE A 395 22.83 -5.76 -3.18
N GLU A 396 23.52 -4.62 -3.02
CA GLU A 396 24.41 -4.06 -4.03
C GLU A 396 25.88 -4.13 -3.59
N LEU A 397 26.77 -4.42 -4.55
CA LEU A 397 28.21 -4.43 -4.38
C LEU A 397 28.88 -3.50 -5.40
N GLY A 398 29.43 -2.38 -4.93
CA GLY A 398 30.14 -1.43 -5.77
C GLY A 398 31.54 -1.93 -6.15
N THR A 399 31.90 -1.90 -7.43
CA THR A 399 33.21 -2.39 -7.92
C THR A 399 34.41 -1.54 -7.44
N ASN A 400 34.12 -0.34 -6.93
CA ASN A 400 35.09 0.56 -6.29
C ASN A 400 35.25 0.34 -4.77
N SER A 401 34.39 -0.47 -4.14
CA SER A 401 34.38 -0.72 -2.70
C SER A 401 35.56 -1.56 -2.24
N ASN A 402 35.93 -1.43 -0.97
CA ASN A 402 36.92 -2.31 -0.35
C ASN A 402 36.36 -3.72 -0.17
N LEU A 403 35.05 -3.86 0.03
CA LEU A 403 34.38 -5.16 0.03
C LEU A 403 34.63 -5.92 -1.29
N TYR A 404 34.40 -5.28 -2.43
CA TYR A 404 34.63 -5.89 -3.74
C TYR A 404 36.11 -6.19 -3.99
N LYS A 405 37.05 -5.32 -3.59
CA LYS A 405 38.49 -5.59 -3.74
C LYS A 405 38.94 -6.84 -2.97
N LYS A 406 38.30 -7.12 -1.84
CA LYS A 406 38.59 -8.31 -1.02
C LYS A 406 37.84 -9.55 -1.51
N HIS A 407 36.59 -9.36 -1.96
CA HIS A 407 35.66 -10.41 -2.34
C HIS A 407 35.01 -10.12 -3.71
N PRO A 408 35.78 -10.10 -4.81
CA PRO A 408 35.21 -9.85 -6.13
C PRO A 408 34.22 -10.94 -6.55
N GLU A 409 34.36 -12.16 -6.01
CA GLU A 409 33.50 -13.32 -6.24
C GLU A 409 32.11 -13.22 -5.57
N TRP A 410 31.85 -12.17 -4.79
CA TRP A 410 30.53 -11.92 -4.20
C TRP A 410 29.60 -11.16 -5.15
N GLY A 411 30.12 -10.56 -6.23
CA GLY A 411 29.31 -9.84 -7.21
C GLY A 411 28.80 -10.78 -8.30
N LEU A 412 27.49 -10.78 -8.54
CA LEU A 412 26.84 -11.51 -9.62
C LEU A 412 27.03 -10.80 -10.97
N GLN A 413 26.85 -11.58 -12.03
CA GLN A 413 26.68 -11.01 -13.36
C GLN A 413 25.24 -10.51 -13.52
N TRP A 414 25.04 -9.54 -14.41
CA TRP A 414 23.69 -9.09 -14.75
C TRP A 414 23.03 -10.06 -15.73
N GLU A 415 21.76 -10.35 -15.51
CA GLU A 415 20.91 -11.02 -16.48
C GLU A 415 20.72 -10.14 -17.72
N ASP A 416 20.76 -10.73 -18.91
CA ASP A 416 20.83 -9.98 -20.15
C ASP A 416 19.52 -9.22 -20.41
N SER A 417 18.38 -9.78 -19.99
CA SER A 417 17.05 -9.17 -20.08
C SER A 417 16.78 -8.09 -19.04
N PHE A 418 17.61 -7.96 -17.99
CA PHE A 418 17.35 -6.98 -16.95
C PHE A 418 17.53 -5.55 -17.48
N PRO A 419 16.56 -4.64 -17.28
CA PRO A 419 16.60 -3.33 -17.93
C PRO A 419 17.59 -2.35 -17.28
N MET A 420 17.95 -2.54 -15.99
CA MET A 420 18.68 -1.54 -15.19
C MET A 420 20.07 -2.01 -14.75
N LYS A 421 20.89 -2.39 -15.73
CA LYS A 421 22.25 -2.91 -15.50
C LYS A 421 23.25 -1.79 -15.22
N SER A 422 24.10 -1.98 -14.22
CA SER A 422 25.20 -1.06 -13.89
C SER A 422 26.57 -1.70 -14.10
N LYS A 423 27.53 -0.96 -14.65
CA LYS A 423 28.93 -1.42 -14.74
C LYS A 423 29.70 -1.25 -13.43
N ASN A 424 29.25 -0.34 -12.57
CA ASN A 424 29.96 0.05 -11.35
C ASN A 424 29.36 -0.59 -10.09
N VAL A 425 28.19 -1.21 -10.21
CA VAL A 425 27.47 -1.86 -9.12
C VAL A 425 26.99 -3.21 -9.64
N LEU A 426 27.22 -4.25 -8.84
CA LEU A 426 26.83 -5.63 -9.12
C LEU A 426 25.79 -6.07 -8.09
N PRO A 427 24.84 -6.95 -8.45
CA PRO A 427 23.99 -7.61 -7.48
C PRO A 427 24.85 -8.48 -6.55
N LEU A 428 24.53 -8.50 -5.26
CA LEU A 428 25.26 -9.28 -4.27
C LEU A 428 24.77 -10.75 -4.25
N ASP A 429 25.69 -11.72 -4.27
CA ASP A 429 25.36 -13.14 -4.26
C ASP A 429 24.92 -13.65 -2.87
N ILE A 430 23.63 -13.48 -2.56
CA ILE A 430 23.03 -13.90 -1.28
C ILE A 430 23.04 -15.44 -1.09
N SER A 431 23.22 -16.20 -2.16
CA SER A 431 23.26 -17.67 -2.07
C SER A 431 24.48 -18.17 -1.29
N ARG A 432 25.52 -17.33 -1.13
CA ARG A 432 26.76 -17.72 -0.47
C ARG A 432 26.69 -17.56 1.06
N HIS A 433 27.10 -18.59 1.80
CA HIS A 433 27.12 -18.53 3.26
C HIS A 433 28.04 -17.45 3.87
N ASP A 434 29.12 -17.08 3.19
CA ASP A 434 30.02 -15.99 3.61
C ASP A 434 29.33 -14.62 3.49
N VAL A 435 28.60 -14.37 2.40
CA VAL A 435 27.73 -13.20 2.22
C VAL A 435 26.61 -13.15 3.26
N GLN A 436 25.92 -14.28 3.50
CA GLN A 436 24.84 -14.34 4.49
C GLN A 436 25.32 -14.04 5.91
N ARG A 437 26.56 -14.43 6.24
CA ARG A 437 27.19 -14.08 7.52
C ARG A 437 27.48 -12.58 7.61
N TRP A 438 28.04 -12.02 6.54
CA TRP A 438 28.32 -10.58 6.45
C TRP A 438 27.05 -9.73 6.62
N ILE A 439 25.94 -10.10 5.98
CA ILE A 439 24.64 -9.41 6.18
C ILE A 439 24.21 -9.46 7.65
N ARG A 440 24.24 -10.64 8.28
CA ARG A 440 23.86 -10.76 9.70
C ARG A 440 24.73 -9.89 10.60
N GLU A 441 26.05 -9.86 10.38
CA GLU A 441 26.98 -9.05 11.15
C GLU A 441 26.74 -7.54 10.97
N LEU A 442 26.50 -7.10 9.73
CA LEU A 442 26.20 -5.71 9.41
C LEU A 442 24.92 -5.23 10.10
N PHE A 443 23.84 -5.98 9.98
CA PHE A 443 22.57 -5.61 10.60
C PHE A 443 22.57 -5.80 12.13
N SER A 444 23.34 -6.76 12.65
CA SER A 444 23.59 -6.85 14.10
C SER A 444 24.32 -5.61 14.61
N LYS A 445 25.28 -5.06 13.85
CA LYS A 445 25.92 -3.79 14.20
C LYS A 445 24.91 -2.64 14.22
N PHE A 446 24.04 -2.55 13.20
CA PHE A 446 22.98 -1.54 13.17
C PHE A 446 22.05 -1.63 14.39
N LYS A 447 21.63 -2.84 14.76
CA LYS A 447 20.78 -3.05 15.93
C LYS A 447 21.51 -2.75 17.25
N TYR A 448 22.64 -3.41 17.51
CA TYR A 448 23.23 -3.45 18.86
C TYR A 448 24.29 -2.38 19.12
N HIS A 449 25.02 -1.93 18.09
CA HIS A 449 26.03 -0.88 18.26
C HIS A 449 25.46 0.53 18.07
N TYR A 450 24.60 0.70 17.07
CA TYR A 450 23.96 1.99 16.77
C TYR A 450 22.57 2.15 17.38
N GLY A 451 21.94 1.09 17.90
CA GLY A 451 20.61 1.20 18.54
C GLY A 451 19.47 1.44 17.56
N LEU A 452 19.62 1.07 16.29
CA LEU A 452 18.64 1.43 15.26
C LEU A 452 17.36 0.60 15.35
N GLU A 453 16.22 1.29 15.23
CA GLU A 453 14.89 0.69 15.17
C GLU A 453 14.22 0.87 13.81
N TRP A 454 14.76 1.73 12.94
CA TRP A 454 14.23 1.98 11.60
C TRP A 454 15.29 1.78 10.53
N ILE A 455 15.02 0.91 9.56
CA ILE A 455 15.90 0.61 8.44
C ILE A 455 15.17 0.86 7.13
N LYS A 456 15.73 1.77 6.33
CA LYS A 456 15.29 2.03 4.96
C LYS A 456 16.16 1.24 3.98
N THR A 457 15.63 0.12 3.46
CA THR A 457 16.32 -0.66 2.42
C THR A 457 15.93 -0.17 1.05
N ASP A 458 16.89 0.00 0.14
CA ASP A 458 16.66 0.64 -1.16
C ASP A 458 17.31 -0.14 -2.30
N PHE A 459 16.79 0.06 -3.52
CA PHE A 459 17.22 -0.62 -4.76
C PHE A 459 17.21 -2.15 -4.65
N THR A 460 16.26 -2.72 -3.89
CA THR A 460 16.25 -4.17 -3.62
C THR A 460 16.00 -5.02 -4.87
N TYR A 461 15.35 -4.46 -5.89
CA TYR A 461 15.09 -5.05 -7.20
C TYR A 461 16.36 -5.37 -7.98
N ASN A 462 17.49 -4.73 -7.68
CA ASN A 462 18.73 -5.00 -8.41
C ASN A 462 19.20 -6.44 -8.21
N LEU A 463 18.82 -7.07 -7.09
CA LEU A 463 19.05 -8.50 -6.88
C LEU A 463 18.28 -9.38 -7.87
N LEU A 464 17.10 -8.95 -8.33
CA LEU A 464 16.31 -9.65 -9.35
C LEU A 464 17.02 -9.73 -10.70
N GLY A 465 17.97 -8.83 -10.96
CA GLY A 465 18.80 -8.82 -12.16
C GLY A 465 20.07 -9.66 -12.06
N GLY A 466 20.32 -10.38 -10.97
CA GLY A 466 21.52 -11.19 -10.80
C GLY A 466 21.44 -12.57 -11.49
N LYS A 467 22.54 -13.00 -12.12
CA LYS A 467 22.75 -14.38 -12.61
C LYS A 467 24.11 -14.93 -12.20
N GLY A 468 24.22 -16.26 -12.23
CA GLY A 468 25.44 -16.98 -11.84
C GLY A 468 25.62 -17.10 -10.32
N PHE A 469 24.52 -17.31 -9.60
CA PHE A 469 24.54 -17.60 -8.16
C PHE A 469 25.45 -18.80 -7.85
N LYS A 470 26.17 -18.75 -6.73
CA LYS A 470 26.96 -19.89 -6.24
C LYS A 470 26.10 -21.12 -5.97
N ASP A 471 24.88 -20.92 -5.45
CA ASP A 471 23.85 -21.96 -5.47
C ASP A 471 23.09 -21.90 -6.80
N GLU A 472 23.42 -22.82 -7.70
CA GLU A 472 22.83 -22.87 -9.04
C GLU A 472 21.32 -23.17 -9.04
N ARG A 473 20.74 -23.59 -7.90
CA ARG A 473 19.31 -23.90 -7.74
C ARG A 473 18.49 -22.73 -7.19
N MET A 474 19.15 -21.66 -6.75
CA MET A 474 18.51 -20.49 -6.17
C MET A 474 18.09 -19.51 -7.26
N THR A 475 16.82 -19.07 -7.24
CA THR A 475 16.35 -17.99 -8.12
C THR A 475 16.67 -16.63 -7.51
N ALA A 476 16.63 -15.58 -8.34
CA ALA A 476 16.87 -14.21 -7.88
C ALA A 476 15.81 -13.73 -6.87
N VAL A 477 14.55 -14.15 -7.03
CA VAL A 477 13.48 -13.86 -6.08
C VAL A 477 13.71 -14.58 -4.75
N GLU A 478 14.10 -15.86 -4.78
CA GLU A 478 14.45 -16.62 -3.57
C GLU A 478 15.64 -15.99 -2.82
N ALA A 479 16.66 -15.54 -3.56
CA ALA A 479 17.81 -14.83 -3.00
C ALA A 479 17.40 -13.53 -2.31
N MET A 480 16.49 -12.75 -2.90
CA MET A 480 15.98 -11.50 -2.31
C MET A 480 15.18 -11.76 -1.03
N GLN A 481 14.29 -12.75 -1.05
CA GLN A 481 13.52 -13.14 0.12
C GLN A 481 14.42 -13.65 1.25
N LEU A 482 15.44 -14.44 0.92
CA LEU A 482 16.45 -14.88 1.88
C LEU A 482 17.21 -13.67 2.44
N GLY A 483 17.62 -12.72 1.60
CA GLY A 483 18.27 -11.48 2.03
C GLY A 483 17.47 -10.73 3.09
N PHE A 484 16.18 -10.47 2.82
CA PHE A 484 15.30 -9.82 3.79
C PHE A 484 15.06 -10.65 5.05
N LYS A 485 14.96 -11.97 4.93
CA LYS A 485 14.89 -12.86 6.10
C LYS A 485 16.13 -12.70 6.99
N LEU A 486 17.32 -12.66 6.41
CA LEU A 486 18.57 -12.46 7.16
C LEU A 486 18.61 -11.10 7.87
N ILE A 487 18.12 -10.05 7.20
CA ILE A 487 17.98 -8.70 7.78
C ILE A 487 17.02 -8.74 8.97
N ARG A 488 15.84 -9.34 8.80
CA ARG A 488 14.83 -9.48 9.86
C ARG A 488 15.36 -10.27 11.06
N ASP A 489 15.99 -11.41 10.82
CA ASP A 489 16.55 -12.27 11.86
C ASP A 489 17.65 -11.54 12.67
N ALA A 490 18.45 -10.69 12.01
CA ALA A 490 19.51 -9.92 12.67
C ALA A 490 19.00 -8.70 13.45
N MET A 491 17.97 -8.01 12.92
CA MET A 491 17.40 -6.80 13.52
C MET A 491 16.39 -7.10 14.64
N GLY A 492 15.74 -8.26 14.59
CA GLY A 492 14.71 -8.69 15.53
C GLY A 492 13.30 -8.14 15.23
N PRO A 493 12.30 -8.57 16.01
CA PRO A 493 10.89 -8.20 15.80
C PRO A 493 10.61 -6.71 16.08
N ASP A 494 11.44 -6.07 16.90
CA ASP A 494 11.25 -4.68 17.31
C ASP A 494 11.79 -3.65 16.31
N ALA A 495 12.40 -4.10 15.22
CA ALA A 495 12.84 -3.22 14.15
C ALA A 495 11.75 -3.02 13.10
N PHE A 496 11.60 -1.79 12.65
CA PHE A 496 10.74 -1.41 11.55
C PHE A 496 11.58 -1.34 10.27
N ILE A 497 11.32 -2.25 9.33
CA ILE A 497 12.05 -2.37 8.06
C ILE A 497 11.11 -1.97 6.92
N VAL A 498 11.57 -1.10 6.02
CA VAL A 498 10.85 -0.78 4.78
C VAL A 498 11.54 -1.40 3.58
N GLY A 499 10.74 -2.05 2.71
CA GLY A 499 11.12 -2.47 1.36
C GLY A 499 10.97 -1.29 0.39
N ILE A 500 12.00 -1.04 -0.41
CA ILE A 500 11.95 -0.05 -1.49
C ILE A 500 12.56 -0.64 -2.74
N GLY A 501 11.84 -0.40 -3.84
CA GLY A 501 12.27 -0.72 -5.17
C GLY A 501 12.26 -2.22 -5.39
N GLY A 502 11.11 -2.76 -5.77
CA GLY A 502 10.91 -4.09 -6.33
C GLY A 502 9.42 -4.38 -6.37
N PRO A 503 8.98 -5.47 -7.02
CA PRO A 503 7.57 -5.81 -7.01
C PRO A 503 7.14 -6.01 -5.56
N CYS A 504 6.20 -5.18 -5.10
CA CYS A 504 5.81 -5.07 -3.70
C CYS A 504 5.39 -6.44 -3.12
N ILE A 505 4.81 -7.29 -3.97
CA ILE A 505 4.38 -8.66 -3.65
C ILE A 505 5.52 -9.58 -3.16
N PHE A 506 6.77 -9.32 -3.52
CA PHE A 506 7.90 -10.13 -3.07
C PHE A 506 8.32 -9.84 -1.62
N HIS A 507 7.87 -8.74 -1.04
CA HIS A 507 8.18 -8.36 0.34
C HIS A 507 7.12 -8.82 1.35
N LEU A 508 6.04 -9.48 0.90
CA LEU A 508 4.96 -9.97 1.76
C LEU A 508 5.50 -10.76 2.98
N GLY A 509 5.14 -10.32 4.18
CA GLY A 509 5.57 -10.95 5.44
C GLY A 509 7.05 -10.73 5.83
N LEU A 510 7.84 -9.96 5.08
CA LEU A 510 9.26 -9.72 5.36
C LEU A 510 9.52 -8.31 5.90
N VAL A 511 8.75 -7.33 5.42
CA VAL A 511 8.89 -5.90 5.75
C VAL A 511 7.69 -5.40 6.55
N ASN A 512 7.88 -4.31 7.29
CA ASN A 512 6.79 -3.62 7.99
C ASN A 512 6.12 -2.57 7.08
N ALA A 513 6.88 -1.94 6.20
CA ALA A 513 6.37 -0.98 5.22
C ALA A 513 6.89 -1.28 3.82
N GLU A 514 6.17 -0.78 2.83
CA GLU A 514 6.55 -0.81 1.42
C GLU A 514 6.48 0.59 0.85
N ARG A 515 7.51 0.99 0.08
CA ARG A 515 7.41 2.19 -0.76
C ARG A 515 6.82 1.82 -2.11
N VAL A 516 5.58 2.24 -2.30
CA VAL A 516 4.73 1.88 -3.44
C VAL A 516 4.89 2.82 -4.65
N SER A 517 5.80 3.81 -4.59
CA SER A 517 6.07 4.76 -5.68
C SER A 517 7.57 5.02 -5.85
N LEU A 518 7.93 5.76 -6.91
CA LEU A 518 9.29 6.30 -7.07
C LEU A 518 9.51 7.50 -6.14
N ASP A 519 10.71 8.08 -6.24
CA ASP A 519 11.05 9.29 -5.48
C ASP A 519 10.08 10.40 -5.89
N VAL A 520 9.43 10.98 -4.88
CA VAL A 520 8.56 12.15 -5.03
C VAL A 520 9.45 13.38 -5.13
N GLN A 521 9.43 13.99 -6.30
CA GLN A 521 10.04 15.27 -6.60
C GLN A 521 9.11 16.41 -6.17
N PRO A 522 9.67 17.62 -5.93
CA PRO A 522 8.92 18.78 -5.48
C PRO A 522 8.09 19.40 -6.62
N GLY A 523 7.12 18.65 -7.13
CA GLY A 523 6.26 19.08 -8.22
C GLY A 523 4.98 18.26 -8.30
N TRP A 524 4.06 18.75 -9.11
CA TRP A 524 2.74 18.13 -9.26
C TRP A 524 2.78 16.73 -9.88
N GLY A 525 3.64 16.53 -10.88
CA GLY A 525 3.72 15.31 -11.69
C GLY A 525 3.00 15.45 -13.05
N ARG A 526 3.34 14.60 -14.01
CA ARG A 526 2.72 14.52 -15.34
C ARG A 526 2.05 13.18 -15.57
N ASP A 527 1.02 13.17 -16.40
CA ASP A 527 0.30 11.95 -16.78
C ASP A 527 1.11 11.08 -17.77
N GLY A 528 0.85 9.77 -17.76
CA GLY A 528 1.25 8.85 -18.83
C GLY A 528 2.69 8.30 -18.81
N GLU A 529 3.56 8.75 -17.91
CA GLU A 529 4.91 8.20 -17.80
C GLU A 529 4.94 6.94 -16.92
N VAL A 530 5.30 5.80 -17.52
CA VAL A 530 5.34 4.48 -16.87
C VAL A 530 6.51 4.36 -15.87
N ILE A 531 7.63 5.04 -16.14
CA ILE A 531 8.82 5.07 -15.28
C ILE A 531 9.46 6.48 -15.31
N PRO A 532 8.87 7.49 -14.63
CA PRO A 532 9.55 8.76 -14.46
C PRO A 532 10.65 8.56 -13.43
N ILE A 533 11.88 8.89 -13.77
CA ILE A 533 12.96 9.05 -12.78
C ILE A 533 12.59 10.19 -11.77
N GLU A 534 11.50 10.93 -12.05
CA GLU A 534 10.98 12.09 -11.34
C GLU A 534 9.42 12.03 -11.24
N GLN A 535 8.87 11.34 -10.23
CA GLN A 535 7.41 11.32 -9.97
C GLN A 535 7.00 12.51 -9.10
N GLY A 536 5.83 13.10 -9.34
CA GLY A 536 5.27 14.17 -8.50
C GLY A 536 4.18 13.67 -7.53
N ILE A 537 3.63 14.57 -6.74
CA ILE A 537 2.63 14.28 -5.69
C ILE A 537 1.38 13.57 -6.25
N LYS A 538 0.90 14.00 -7.43
CA LYS A 538 -0.30 13.46 -8.07
C LYS A 538 -0.19 11.96 -8.36
N VAL A 539 0.95 11.53 -8.90
CA VAL A 539 1.22 10.12 -9.24
C VAL A 539 1.35 9.27 -7.97
N ASN A 540 2.03 9.79 -6.94
CA ASN A 540 2.15 9.11 -5.65
C ASN A 540 0.78 8.90 -4.98
N ALA A 541 -0.08 9.93 -4.96
CA ALA A 541 -1.42 9.83 -4.40
C ALA A 541 -2.28 8.76 -5.07
N ARG A 542 -2.20 8.63 -6.40
CA ARG A 542 -2.90 7.57 -7.16
C ARG A 542 -2.53 6.18 -6.68
N VAL A 543 -1.23 5.91 -6.49
CA VAL A 543 -0.77 4.57 -6.10
C VAL A 543 -1.12 4.28 -4.63
N ILE A 544 -1.05 5.29 -3.76
CA ILE A 544 -1.53 5.19 -2.37
C ILE A 544 -3.02 4.83 -2.36
N ALA A 545 -3.85 5.54 -3.12
CA ALA A 545 -5.28 5.26 -3.22
C ALA A 545 -5.55 3.85 -3.76
N ARG A 546 -4.90 3.45 -4.85
CA ARG A 546 -5.13 2.14 -5.48
C ARG A 546 -4.64 0.94 -4.67
N ARG A 547 -3.76 1.16 -3.69
CA ARG A 547 -3.26 0.14 -2.75
C ARG A 547 -3.70 0.37 -1.31
N TYR A 548 -4.70 1.22 -1.05
CA TYR A 548 -5.11 1.60 0.30
C TYR A 548 -5.43 0.38 1.19
N TYR A 549 -6.04 -0.65 0.61
CA TYR A 549 -6.51 -1.84 1.33
C TYR A 549 -5.36 -2.68 1.92
N LEU A 550 -4.14 -2.55 1.40
CA LEU A 550 -2.94 -3.22 1.93
C LEU A 550 -2.37 -2.49 3.15
N HIS A 551 -2.63 -1.18 3.26
CA HIS A 551 -2.16 -0.34 4.36
C HIS A 551 -2.71 -0.83 5.71
N ASN A 552 -1.82 -0.95 6.70
CA ASN A 552 -2.12 -1.38 8.08
C ASN A 552 -2.73 -2.79 8.18
N ARG A 553 -2.69 -3.59 7.10
CA ARG A 553 -3.13 -4.99 7.06
C ARG A 553 -2.00 -5.92 6.63
N VAL A 554 -1.39 -5.61 5.49
CA VAL A 554 -0.26 -6.37 4.93
C VAL A 554 1.05 -5.62 5.19
N TRP A 555 1.07 -4.31 5.00
CA TRP A 555 2.21 -3.46 5.33
C TRP A 555 1.73 -2.04 5.66
N PHE A 556 2.62 -1.17 6.11
CA PHE A 556 2.39 0.28 6.07
C PHE A 556 2.86 0.85 4.74
N THR A 557 2.00 1.62 4.08
CA THR A 557 2.39 2.36 2.89
C THR A 557 3.38 3.47 3.25
N HIS A 558 4.49 3.57 2.53
CA HIS A 558 5.43 4.69 2.62
C HIS A 558 5.07 5.76 1.60
N CYS A 559 4.56 6.91 2.07
CA CYS A 559 4.09 8.04 1.27
C CYS A 559 5.22 8.92 0.71
N ASP A 560 6.46 8.55 1.00
CA ASP A 560 7.67 9.28 0.64
C ASP A 560 7.81 10.61 1.40
N VAL A 561 8.40 11.63 0.79
CA VAL A 561 8.81 12.87 1.46
C VAL A 561 7.82 14.00 1.22
N LEU A 562 7.31 14.61 2.30
CA LEU A 562 6.67 15.92 2.29
C LEU A 562 7.72 17.00 1.97
N GLN A 563 7.38 17.87 1.02
CA GLN A 563 8.26 18.90 0.48
C GLN A 563 7.51 20.22 0.34
N PHE A 564 8.22 21.35 0.36
CA PHE A 564 7.64 22.69 0.25
C PHE A 564 8.36 23.59 -0.75
N ARG A 565 9.34 23.04 -1.48
CA ARG A 565 10.21 23.79 -2.38
C ARG A 565 9.62 23.90 -3.79
N HIS A 566 10.01 24.95 -4.49
CA HIS A 566 9.66 25.19 -5.89
C HIS A 566 10.05 24.00 -6.79
N PRO A 567 9.30 23.69 -7.87
CA PRO A 567 8.11 24.39 -8.40
C PRO A 567 6.79 24.15 -7.66
N LEU A 568 6.80 23.44 -6.52
CA LEU A 568 5.58 23.18 -5.77
C LEU A 568 5.00 24.47 -5.16
N ALA A 569 3.72 24.73 -5.43
CA ALA A 569 3.00 25.80 -4.77
C ALA A 569 2.58 25.39 -3.34
N PHE A 570 2.33 26.36 -2.46
CA PHE A 570 1.97 26.05 -1.07
C PHE A 570 0.66 25.26 -0.95
N ASN A 571 -0.36 25.59 -1.76
CA ASN A 571 -1.61 24.82 -1.84
C ASN A 571 -1.38 23.37 -2.30
N GLU A 572 -0.45 23.13 -3.22
CA GLU A 572 -0.09 21.78 -3.66
C GLU A 572 0.60 20.99 -2.54
N SER A 573 1.33 21.69 -1.64
CA SER A 573 1.89 21.08 -0.42
C SER A 573 0.79 20.68 0.58
N LEU A 574 -0.31 21.44 0.67
CA LEU A 574 -1.48 21.07 1.48
C LEU A 574 -2.22 19.85 0.93
N VAL A 575 -2.27 19.70 -0.41
CA VAL A 575 -2.76 18.47 -1.05
C VAL A 575 -1.91 17.28 -0.60
N GLN A 576 -0.57 17.37 -0.69
CA GLN A 576 0.32 16.31 -0.25
C GLN A 576 0.17 15.99 1.24
N ALA A 577 0.11 17.03 2.08
CA ALA A 577 -0.11 16.90 3.52
C ALA A 577 -1.43 16.17 3.83
N THR A 578 -2.50 16.49 3.09
CA THR A 578 -3.82 15.85 3.28
C THR A 578 -3.80 14.38 2.84
N VAL A 579 -3.16 14.04 1.72
CA VAL A 579 -2.92 12.65 1.29
C VAL A 579 -2.16 11.85 2.36
N ILE A 580 -1.09 12.43 2.91
CA ILE A 580 -0.30 11.81 3.98
C ILE A 580 -1.14 11.62 5.24
N GLY A 581 -1.82 12.68 5.67
CA GLY A 581 -2.64 12.70 6.89
C GLY A 581 -3.77 11.66 6.88
N LEU A 582 -4.49 11.55 5.76
CA LEU A 582 -5.59 10.60 5.62
C LEU A 582 -5.09 9.16 5.44
N SER A 583 -3.99 8.95 4.71
CA SER A 583 -3.47 7.60 4.46
C SER A 583 -2.85 6.92 5.67
N GLY A 584 -2.42 7.68 6.69
CA GLY A 584 -1.78 7.13 7.90
C GLY A 584 -0.44 6.42 7.65
N GLY A 585 0.18 6.69 6.49
CA GLY A 585 1.41 6.05 6.03
C GLY A 585 2.68 6.49 6.74
N VAL A 586 3.77 5.77 6.49
CA VAL A 586 5.13 6.27 6.78
C VAL A 586 5.35 7.51 5.93
N PHE A 587 5.57 8.66 6.55
CA PHE A 587 5.95 9.88 5.83
C PHE A 587 7.23 10.46 6.41
N LYS A 588 8.00 11.13 5.56
CA LYS A 588 9.19 11.84 6.00
C LYS A 588 9.15 13.29 5.56
N VAL A 589 9.83 14.18 6.26
CA VAL A 589 10.03 15.56 5.80
C VAL A 589 11.34 15.59 5.03
N GLY A 590 11.26 15.92 3.74
CA GLY A 590 12.39 15.98 2.83
C GLY A 590 13.06 17.36 2.76
N GLU A 591 12.77 18.24 3.71
CA GLU A 591 13.33 19.60 3.79
C GLU A 591 14.41 19.73 4.86
N LYS A 592 15.27 20.75 4.73
CA LYS A 592 16.08 21.20 5.86
C LYS A 592 15.18 21.91 6.86
N PHE A 593 15.13 21.43 8.09
CA PHE A 593 14.46 22.14 9.19
C PHE A 593 15.09 23.50 9.48
N THR A 594 16.37 23.71 9.14
CA THR A 594 17.01 25.04 9.21
C THR A 594 16.43 26.06 8.23
N ASN A 595 15.71 25.61 7.19
CA ASN A 595 15.19 26.45 6.11
C ASN A 595 13.66 26.53 6.11
N LEU A 596 12.99 25.82 7.03
CA LEU A 596 11.54 25.82 7.07
C LEU A 596 10.99 27.15 7.59
N MET A 597 9.95 27.61 6.91
CA MET A 597 9.16 28.78 7.32
C MET A 597 8.13 28.39 8.40
N PRO A 598 7.67 29.32 9.25
CA PRO A 598 6.71 29.03 10.33
C PRO A 598 5.45 28.30 9.85
N GLU A 599 4.89 28.70 8.71
CA GLU A 599 3.70 28.08 8.10
C GLU A 599 3.96 26.63 7.66
N GLN A 600 5.19 26.29 7.28
CA GLN A 600 5.56 24.92 6.91
C GLN A 600 5.72 24.05 8.16
N PHE A 601 6.26 24.60 9.27
CA PHE A 601 6.23 23.93 10.57
C PHE A 601 4.81 23.65 11.03
N GLU A 602 3.88 24.60 10.82
CA GLU A 602 2.47 24.42 11.16
C GLU A 602 1.85 23.25 10.41
N VAL A 603 2.05 23.18 9.08
CA VAL A 603 1.57 22.04 8.27
C VAL A 603 2.13 20.72 8.78
N ILE A 604 3.44 20.63 9.04
CA ILE A 604 4.06 19.39 9.56
C ILE A 604 3.46 19.03 10.93
N SER A 605 3.28 20.00 11.82
CA SER A 605 2.76 19.77 13.17
C SER A 605 1.35 19.17 13.16
N LYS A 606 0.52 19.58 12.18
CA LYS A 606 -0.85 19.11 11.98
C LYS A 606 -0.97 17.65 11.49
N LEU A 607 0.15 17.03 11.09
CA LEU A 607 0.24 15.62 10.69
C LEU A 607 0.81 14.70 11.78
N LEU A 608 1.16 15.27 12.94
CA LEU A 608 1.85 14.56 14.01
C LEU A 608 0.99 14.44 15.27
N PRO A 609 1.03 13.28 15.96
CA PRO A 609 1.55 11.99 15.50
C PRO A 609 0.70 11.41 14.36
N ILE A 610 1.23 10.42 13.63
CA ILE A 610 0.42 9.66 12.66
C ILE A 610 -0.78 9.03 13.38
N TYR A 611 -1.98 9.29 12.88
CA TYR A 611 -3.20 8.63 13.31
C TYR A 611 -3.31 7.22 12.70
N ARG A 612 -3.67 6.24 13.53
CA ARG A 612 -3.82 4.83 13.12
C ARG A 612 -5.17 4.29 13.60
N PRO A 613 -6.21 4.26 12.75
CA PRO A 613 -7.55 3.85 13.16
C PRO A 613 -7.58 2.40 13.65
N ASP A 614 -8.45 2.11 14.63
CA ASP A 614 -8.72 0.75 15.11
C ASP A 614 -9.65 -0.03 14.19
N GLY A 615 -10.56 0.67 13.49
CA GLY A 615 -11.45 0.13 12.47
C GLY A 615 -10.91 0.26 11.04
N ARG A 616 -11.81 0.63 10.11
CA ARG A 616 -11.45 0.80 8.69
C ARG A 616 -10.48 1.99 8.52
N GLY A 617 -9.51 1.82 7.62
CA GLY A 617 -8.64 2.91 7.19
C GLY A 617 -9.33 3.85 6.21
N MET A 618 -8.57 4.80 5.64
CA MET A 618 -9.05 5.65 4.56
C MET A 618 -9.50 4.84 3.34
N ARG A 619 -10.67 5.16 2.77
CA ARG A 619 -11.16 4.63 1.49
C ARG A 619 -11.25 5.76 0.44
N PRO A 620 -10.69 5.58 -0.77
CA PRO A 620 -10.96 6.48 -1.89
C PRO A 620 -12.31 6.13 -2.53
N LEU A 621 -13.37 6.92 -2.30
CA LEU A 621 -14.75 6.56 -2.65
C LEU A 621 -14.99 6.40 -4.16
N ASP A 622 -14.20 7.08 -4.97
CA ASP A 622 -14.26 7.08 -6.44
C ASP A 622 -13.13 6.25 -7.08
N LEU A 623 -12.59 5.27 -6.34
CA LEU A 623 -11.45 4.40 -6.70
C LEU A 623 -11.49 3.82 -8.12
N LEU A 624 -12.68 3.42 -8.59
CA LEU A 624 -12.89 2.73 -9.85
C LEU A 624 -13.47 3.65 -10.94
N SER A 625 -13.84 4.89 -10.61
CA SER A 625 -14.44 5.81 -11.57
C SER A 625 -13.44 6.83 -12.07
N THR A 626 -12.51 7.30 -11.24
CA THR A 626 -11.53 8.34 -11.62
C THR A 626 -10.11 7.79 -11.75
N GLU A 627 -9.29 8.45 -12.58
CA GLU A 627 -7.88 8.08 -12.71
C GLU A 627 -7.08 8.46 -11.46
N TYR A 628 -7.37 9.64 -10.91
CA TYR A 628 -6.90 10.12 -9.62
C TYR A 628 -8.10 10.31 -8.69
N PRO A 629 -8.29 9.44 -7.67
CA PRO A 629 -9.40 9.52 -6.74
C PRO A 629 -9.49 10.87 -6.04
N GLU A 630 -10.67 11.47 -6.07
CA GLU A 630 -10.97 12.84 -5.67
C GLU A 630 -11.61 12.93 -4.29
N THR A 631 -12.19 11.85 -3.79
CA THR A 631 -12.86 11.84 -2.49
C THR A 631 -12.29 10.73 -1.63
N TRP A 632 -11.58 11.09 -0.55
CA TRP A 632 -10.95 10.12 0.36
C TRP A 632 -11.60 10.22 1.74
N ASP A 633 -12.21 9.13 2.19
CA ASP A 633 -12.93 9.05 3.46
C ASP A 633 -12.14 8.26 4.51
N LEU A 634 -11.68 8.95 5.55
CA LEU A 634 -11.19 8.36 6.78
C LEU A 634 -12.31 8.33 7.83
N LEU A 635 -12.78 7.12 8.14
CA LEU A 635 -13.69 6.89 9.27
C LEU A 635 -12.91 6.96 10.59
N VAL A 636 -13.39 7.79 11.50
CA VAL A 636 -12.91 7.87 12.88
C VAL A 636 -14.01 7.35 13.79
N ASP A 637 -13.69 6.31 14.54
CA ASP A 637 -14.53 5.82 15.64
C ASP A 637 -13.86 6.23 16.96
N ASP A 638 -14.49 7.18 17.66
CA ASP A 638 -13.99 7.75 18.92
C ASP A 638 -15.12 7.89 19.96
N GLN A 639 -15.91 6.82 20.08
CA GLN A 639 -17.04 6.71 21.03
C GLN A 639 -16.58 6.85 22.49
N ASP A 640 -15.43 6.27 22.84
CA ASP A 640 -14.92 6.24 24.22
C ASP A 640 -14.56 7.64 24.75
N ASN A 641 -14.19 8.57 23.86
CA ASN A 641 -13.87 9.96 24.22
C ASN A 641 -15.05 10.92 23.96
N GLY A 642 -16.24 10.40 23.62
CA GLY A 642 -17.46 11.20 23.45
C GLY A 642 -17.57 11.95 22.13
N LEU A 643 -16.64 11.74 21.19
CA LEU A 643 -16.71 12.31 19.83
C LEU A 643 -17.60 11.50 18.88
N GLY A 644 -17.89 10.25 19.24
CA GLY A 644 -18.70 9.33 18.44
C GLY A 644 -17.97 8.86 17.19
N GLU A 645 -18.74 8.37 16.22
CA GLU A 645 -18.24 8.03 14.89
C GLU A 645 -18.42 9.23 13.96
N TYR A 646 -17.39 9.54 13.16
CA TYR A 646 -17.42 10.67 12.23
C TYR A 646 -16.47 10.48 11.05
N HIS A 647 -16.71 11.22 9.97
CA HIS A 647 -15.93 11.12 8.74
C HIS A 647 -15.02 12.31 8.55
N VAL A 648 -13.76 12.06 8.19
CA VAL A 648 -12.81 13.07 7.73
C VAL A 648 -12.58 12.86 6.23
N ILE A 649 -13.03 13.82 5.42
CA ILE A 649 -13.04 13.70 3.96
C ILE A 649 -12.04 14.67 3.32
N GLY A 650 -11.12 14.15 2.52
CA GLY A 650 -10.33 14.95 1.59
C GLY A 650 -11.02 15.03 0.24
N MET A 651 -11.33 16.23 -0.21
CA MET A 651 -11.88 16.51 -1.55
C MET A 651 -10.80 17.17 -2.40
N PHE A 652 -10.34 16.50 -3.46
CA PHE A 652 -9.18 16.89 -4.25
C PHE A 652 -9.56 17.26 -5.67
N ASN A 653 -9.21 18.47 -6.11
CA ASN A 653 -9.19 18.76 -7.54
C ASN A 653 -7.76 18.60 -8.07
N TRP A 654 -7.49 17.49 -8.77
CA TRP A 654 -6.15 17.20 -9.30
C TRP A 654 -5.72 18.07 -10.50
N GLY A 655 -6.60 18.94 -11.00
CA GLY A 655 -6.43 19.61 -12.30
C GLY A 655 -6.84 18.67 -13.43
N GLU A 656 -5.89 18.31 -14.30
CA GLU A 656 -6.11 17.29 -15.33
C GLU A 656 -6.44 15.94 -14.66
N ASN A 657 -7.52 15.27 -15.09
CA ASN A 657 -7.91 13.95 -14.59
C ASN A 657 -8.64 13.18 -15.70
N ALA A 658 -9.14 11.98 -15.42
CA ALA A 658 -10.09 11.28 -16.27
C ALA A 658 -11.19 10.63 -15.42
N ILE A 659 -12.43 10.66 -15.90
CA ILE A 659 -13.59 10.02 -15.27
C ILE A 659 -14.13 8.98 -16.25
N LEU A 660 -14.11 7.71 -15.86
CA LEU A 660 -14.49 6.58 -16.70
C LEU A 660 -13.76 6.59 -18.06
N GLY A 661 -12.47 6.92 -18.05
CA GLY A 661 -11.63 7.03 -19.24
C GLY A 661 -11.72 8.36 -19.99
N GLU A 662 -12.75 9.18 -19.71
CA GLU A 662 -12.95 10.46 -20.39
C GLU A 662 -12.11 11.57 -19.75
N PRO A 663 -11.24 12.28 -20.51
CA PRO A 663 -10.39 13.34 -19.97
C PRO A 663 -11.18 14.52 -19.39
N VAL A 664 -10.65 15.08 -18.30
CA VAL A 664 -11.18 16.26 -17.61
C VAL A 664 -10.13 17.37 -17.63
N THR A 665 -10.55 18.59 -18.00
CA THR A 665 -9.68 19.77 -18.08
C THR A 665 -9.42 20.39 -16.70
N PRO A 666 -8.28 21.10 -16.51
CA PRO A 666 -7.88 21.68 -15.22
C PRO A 666 -8.62 23.00 -14.92
N GLU A 667 -9.93 22.90 -14.71
CA GLU A 667 -10.82 24.01 -14.33
C GLU A 667 -11.32 23.83 -12.88
N PRO A 668 -11.91 24.87 -12.24
CA PRO A 668 -12.62 24.69 -10.98
C PRO A 668 -13.73 23.64 -11.14
N ARG A 669 -13.80 22.69 -10.21
CA ARG A 669 -14.75 21.56 -10.31
C ARG A 669 -15.60 21.45 -9.07
N ARG A 670 -16.88 21.16 -9.32
CA ARG A 670 -17.82 20.76 -8.30
C ARG A 670 -17.53 19.31 -7.92
N ILE A 671 -17.06 19.09 -6.71
CA ILE A 671 -16.86 17.77 -6.13
C ILE A 671 -17.96 17.56 -5.09
N MET A 672 -18.55 16.37 -5.09
CA MET A 672 -19.66 15.99 -4.22
C MET A 672 -19.29 14.77 -3.38
N VAL A 673 -19.72 14.79 -2.13
CA VAL A 673 -19.68 13.66 -1.20
C VAL A 673 -21.11 13.24 -0.93
N ASP A 674 -21.49 12.06 -1.42
CA ASP A 674 -22.80 11.45 -1.18
C ASP A 674 -22.80 10.71 0.16
N PHE A 675 -23.70 11.08 1.06
CA PHE A 675 -23.75 10.53 2.42
C PHE A 675 -24.17 9.05 2.43
N THR A 676 -24.82 8.57 1.37
CA THR A 676 -25.13 7.14 1.19
C THR A 676 -23.85 6.31 1.09
N GLN A 677 -22.82 6.84 0.41
CA GLN A 677 -21.52 6.15 0.26
C GLN A 677 -20.73 6.10 1.57
N LEU A 678 -21.06 6.99 2.50
CA LEU A 678 -20.47 7.04 3.84
C LEU A 678 -21.22 6.12 4.83
N GLY A 679 -22.41 5.63 4.47
CA GLY A 679 -23.27 4.84 5.37
C GLY A 679 -24.02 5.69 6.41
N LEU A 680 -24.18 6.99 6.16
CA LEU A 680 -24.88 7.90 7.07
C LEU A 680 -26.41 7.75 6.99
N ASP A 681 -27.09 7.98 8.11
CA ASP A 681 -28.56 8.04 8.17
C ASP A 681 -29.07 9.33 7.51
N LEU A 682 -29.73 9.17 6.36
CA LEU A 682 -30.19 10.28 5.51
C LEU A 682 -31.37 11.08 6.09
N GLU A 683 -31.97 10.62 7.19
CA GLU A 683 -33.02 11.36 7.91
C GLU A 683 -32.43 12.34 8.94
N LYS A 684 -31.11 12.30 9.18
CA LYS A 684 -30.42 13.16 10.15
C LYS A 684 -29.66 14.30 9.49
N ASP A 685 -29.58 15.41 10.21
CA ASP A 685 -28.75 16.56 9.84
C ASP A 685 -27.29 16.35 10.26
N TYR A 686 -26.36 16.77 9.41
CA TYR A 686 -24.91 16.68 9.61
C TYR A 686 -24.23 18.05 9.44
N LEU A 687 -23.35 18.39 10.37
CA LEU A 687 -22.50 19.56 10.31
C LEU A 687 -21.25 19.27 9.49
N VAL A 688 -20.86 20.22 8.64
CA VAL A 688 -19.63 20.16 7.85
C VAL A 688 -18.69 21.30 8.23
N PHE A 689 -17.46 20.97 8.61
CA PHE A 689 -16.42 21.95 8.96
C PHE A 689 -15.14 21.69 8.18
N GLU A 690 -14.49 22.75 7.67
CA GLU A 690 -13.28 22.66 6.85
C GLU A 690 -12.03 23.09 7.63
N PHE A 691 -11.02 22.23 7.62
CA PHE A 691 -9.86 22.28 8.49
C PHE A 691 -8.84 23.36 8.11
N TRP A 692 -8.49 23.52 6.83
CA TRP A 692 -7.38 24.40 6.43
C TRP A 692 -7.74 25.88 6.53
N THR A 693 -9.01 26.22 6.30
CA THR A 693 -9.59 27.56 6.40
C THR A 693 -10.32 27.79 7.73
N GLU A 694 -10.47 26.75 8.54
CA GLU A 694 -11.15 26.75 9.84
C GLU A 694 -12.58 27.32 9.78
N SER A 695 -13.37 26.85 8.81
CA SER A 695 -14.70 27.39 8.51
C SER A 695 -15.82 26.36 8.66
N LEU A 696 -16.88 26.72 9.38
CA LEU A 696 -18.14 25.98 9.38
C LEU A 696 -18.86 26.21 8.04
N LYS A 697 -19.16 25.13 7.32
CA LYS A 697 -19.87 25.16 6.03
C LYS A 697 -21.39 25.14 6.17
N GLY A 698 -21.89 24.60 7.28
CA GLY A 698 -23.32 24.53 7.60
C GLY A 698 -23.80 23.11 7.86
N THR A 699 -25.10 22.90 7.67
CA THR A 699 -25.81 21.65 7.96
C THR A 699 -26.40 21.02 6.69
N PHE A 700 -26.26 19.71 6.53
CA PHE A 700 -26.58 18.94 5.33
C PHE A 700 -27.18 17.57 5.69
N GLN A 701 -28.01 16.96 4.82
CA GLN A 701 -28.72 15.70 5.12
C GLN A 701 -28.42 14.56 4.13
N VAL A 702 -28.11 14.88 2.87
CA VAL A 702 -27.96 13.89 1.78
C VAL A 702 -26.59 13.91 1.13
N ALA A 703 -26.01 15.10 0.96
CA ALA A 703 -24.72 15.27 0.35
C ALA A 703 -24.12 16.62 0.75
N TYR A 704 -22.81 16.71 0.61
CA TYR A 704 -22.06 17.96 0.63
C TYR A 704 -21.39 18.16 -0.73
N GLU A 705 -21.40 19.39 -1.25
CA GLU A 705 -20.68 19.74 -2.47
C GLU A 705 -19.96 21.07 -2.34
N SER A 706 -18.81 21.19 -3.00
CA SER A 706 -18.00 22.40 -3.05
C SER A 706 -17.35 22.57 -4.41
N ILE A 707 -17.07 23.82 -4.81
CA ILE A 707 -16.29 24.13 -6.01
C ILE A 707 -14.83 24.29 -5.57
N ILE A 708 -13.97 23.39 -6.04
CA ILE A 708 -12.57 23.33 -5.66
C ILE A 708 -11.71 23.74 -6.86
N GLU A 709 -10.82 24.71 -6.65
CA GLU A 709 -9.87 25.19 -7.66
C GLU A 709 -8.88 24.08 -8.09
N PRO A 710 -8.37 24.09 -9.33
CA PRO A 710 -7.35 23.13 -9.76
C PRO A 710 -6.16 23.10 -8.80
N ARG A 711 -5.69 21.89 -8.50
CA ARG A 711 -4.55 21.63 -7.60
C ARG A 711 -4.77 22.11 -6.16
N HIS A 712 -6.01 22.08 -5.70
CA HIS A 712 -6.39 22.38 -4.32
C HIS A 712 -7.05 21.18 -3.66
N VAL A 713 -7.13 21.26 -2.33
CA VAL A 713 -7.83 20.30 -1.48
C VAL A 713 -8.76 21.07 -0.53
N GLU A 714 -9.90 20.47 -0.26
CA GLU A 714 -10.74 20.82 0.87
C GLU A 714 -10.75 19.65 1.85
N LEU A 715 -10.39 19.87 3.13
CA LEU A 715 -10.34 18.82 4.14
C LEU A 715 -11.45 19.06 5.15
N ILE A 716 -12.52 18.28 5.06
CA ILE A 716 -13.72 18.47 5.87
C ILE A 716 -13.89 17.38 6.93
N VAL A 717 -14.59 17.71 8.01
CA VAL A 717 -15.18 16.73 8.92
C VAL A 717 -16.70 16.79 8.79
N ILE A 718 -17.35 15.63 8.81
CA ILE A 718 -18.80 15.47 8.81
C ILE A 718 -19.20 14.84 10.15
N ARG A 719 -20.04 15.53 10.92
CA ARG A 719 -20.54 15.08 12.23
C ARG A 719 -22.05 15.18 12.29
N GLU A 720 -22.71 14.29 13.01
CA GLU A 720 -24.15 14.46 13.31
C GLU A 720 -24.40 15.81 14.00
N ASN A 721 -25.45 16.51 13.57
CA ASN A 721 -25.89 17.78 14.15
C ASN A 721 -26.74 17.51 15.41
N LEU A 722 -26.13 17.69 16.58
CA LEU A 722 -26.80 17.49 17.85
C LEU A 722 -27.62 18.72 18.24
N TRP A 723 -28.65 18.49 19.06
CA TRP A 723 -29.55 19.54 19.55
C TRP A 723 -28.90 20.48 20.59
N HIS A 724 -27.68 20.16 21.06
CA HIS A 724 -26.93 20.90 22.06
C HIS A 724 -25.56 21.34 21.52
N PRO A 725 -24.87 22.30 22.17
CA PRO A 725 -23.52 22.67 21.79
C PRO A 725 -22.57 21.47 21.74
N GLN A 726 -21.72 21.41 20.71
CA GLN A 726 -20.77 20.31 20.51
C GLN A 726 -19.46 20.81 19.90
N LEU A 727 -18.38 20.07 20.12
CA LEU A 727 -17.11 20.29 19.43
C LEU A 727 -17.23 19.90 17.95
N LEU A 728 -16.82 20.79 17.05
CA LEU A 728 -16.73 20.54 15.61
C LEU A 728 -15.34 20.02 15.24
N SER A 729 -14.30 20.75 15.64
CA SER A 729 -12.93 20.52 15.21
C SER A 729 -11.94 21.26 16.13
N THR A 730 -10.66 20.99 15.94
CA THR A 730 -9.54 21.71 16.55
C THR A 730 -8.54 22.11 15.47
N ASN A 731 -7.69 23.11 15.74
CA ASN A 731 -6.60 23.45 14.82
C ASN A 731 -5.38 22.52 14.94
N ARG A 732 -5.45 21.46 15.77
CA ARG A 732 -4.28 20.71 16.20
C ARG A 732 -3.88 19.62 15.21
N HIS A 733 -4.82 18.85 14.68
CA HIS A 733 -4.50 17.69 13.84
C HIS A 733 -5.53 17.51 12.72
N VAL A 734 -5.08 17.04 11.55
CA VAL A 734 -5.93 16.83 10.35
C VAL A 734 -7.10 15.86 10.57
N THR A 735 -7.09 15.07 11.64
CA THR A 735 -8.19 14.18 12.03
C THR A 735 -9.28 14.86 12.86
N GLN A 736 -9.12 16.16 13.12
CA GLN A 736 -10.15 17.04 13.67
C GLN A 736 -10.73 16.55 15.01
N GLY A 737 -9.86 16.03 15.88
CA GLY A 737 -10.17 15.61 17.24
C GLY A 737 -9.54 14.29 17.66
N ALA A 738 -9.41 13.32 16.74
CA ALA A 738 -9.03 11.93 17.06
C ALA A 738 -7.66 11.76 17.75
N VAL A 739 -6.78 12.75 17.63
CA VAL A 739 -5.41 12.68 18.14
C VAL A 739 -5.28 13.42 19.47
N ASP A 740 -6.04 14.49 19.64
CA ASP A 740 -5.86 15.52 20.65
C ASP A 740 -6.99 15.63 21.66
N ILE A 741 -8.21 15.16 21.37
CA ILE A 741 -9.32 15.14 22.32
C ILE A 741 -9.25 13.85 23.15
N LEU A 742 -9.34 14.00 24.47
CA LEU A 742 -9.35 12.91 25.45
C LEU A 742 -10.76 12.66 26.00
N SER A 743 -11.59 13.69 26.07
CA SER A 743 -13.02 13.54 26.32
C SER A 743 -13.78 14.79 25.91
N THR A 744 -15.03 14.64 25.50
CA THR A 744 -15.99 15.74 25.37
C THR A 744 -17.35 15.32 25.88
N PHE A 745 -18.03 16.19 26.64
CA PHE A 745 -19.32 15.91 27.23
C PHE A 745 -20.18 17.17 27.38
N TRP A 746 -21.47 17.06 27.09
CA TRP A 746 -22.45 18.10 27.31
C TRP A 746 -23.21 17.89 28.63
N ASP A 747 -23.01 18.79 29.59
CA ASP A 747 -23.77 18.84 30.84
C ASP A 747 -25.01 19.73 30.67
N GLN A 748 -26.15 19.10 30.39
CA GLN A 748 -27.43 19.80 30.24
C GLN A 748 -27.91 20.48 31.53
N ALA A 749 -27.56 19.97 32.72
CA ALA A 749 -28.05 20.52 33.98
C ALA A 749 -27.37 21.85 34.31
N HIS A 750 -26.09 21.97 33.95
CA HIS A 750 -25.27 23.16 34.19
C HIS A 750 -25.04 24.02 32.95
N MET A 751 -25.48 23.55 31.77
CA MET A 751 -25.32 24.23 30.48
C MET A 751 -23.84 24.42 30.10
N VAL A 752 -23.04 23.37 30.30
CA VAL A 752 -21.58 23.40 30.07
C VAL A 752 -21.19 22.33 29.05
N LEU A 753 -20.40 22.72 28.05
CA LEU A 753 -19.63 21.79 27.24
C LEU A 753 -18.24 21.64 27.86
N ASP A 754 -17.96 20.44 28.35
CA ASP A 754 -16.71 20.07 29.01
C ASP A 754 -15.84 19.28 28.03
N ILE A 755 -14.59 19.72 27.84
CA ILE A 755 -13.64 19.12 26.90
C ILE A 755 -12.29 18.95 27.61
N ILE A 756 -11.75 17.74 27.57
CA ILE A 756 -10.39 17.44 27.99
C ILE A 756 -9.56 17.14 26.73
N SER A 757 -8.42 17.79 26.59
CA SER A 757 -7.53 17.59 25.44
C SER A 757 -6.07 17.49 25.85
N LYS A 758 -5.27 16.85 24.99
CA LYS A 758 -3.81 16.81 25.09
C LYS A 758 -3.24 18.19 24.81
N ALA A 759 -2.52 18.72 25.78
CA ALA A 759 -1.86 20.00 25.63
C ALA A 759 -0.56 19.86 24.83
N VAL A 760 -0.33 20.77 23.90
CA VAL A 760 1.00 20.99 23.30
C VAL A 760 1.63 22.21 23.97
N PRO A 761 2.80 22.09 24.61
CA PRO A 761 3.46 23.20 25.27
C PRO A 761 3.72 24.38 24.34
N ARG A 762 3.43 25.59 24.82
CA ARG A 762 3.68 26.87 24.10
C ARG A 762 3.10 26.86 22.69
N HIS A 763 1.88 26.34 22.56
CA HIS A 763 1.11 26.30 21.32
C HIS A 763 -0.24 26.98 21.55
N GLN A 764 -0.77 27.61 20.50
CA GLN A 764 -2.10 28.18 20.51
C GLN A 764 -3.10 27.11 20.06
N HIS A 765 -3.97 26.71 20.98
CA HIS A 765 -5.06 25.79 20.71
C HIS A 765 -6.31 26.59 20.36
N ARG A 766 -6.98 26.19 19.29
CA ARG A 766 -8.31 26.69 18.90
C ARG A 766 -9.29 25.53 18.90
N TYR A 767 -10.41 25.72 19.58
CA TYR A 767 -11.53 24.79 19.63
C TYR A 767 -12.71 25.43 18.89
N HIS A 768 -13.19 24.75 17.86
CA HIS A 768 -14.33 25.20 17.06
C HIS A 768 -15.58 24.52 17.58
N ILE A 769 -16.52 25.30 18.11
CA ILE A 769 -17.72 24.81 18.79
C ILE A 769 -18.94 25.16 17.93
N HIS A 770 -19.79 24.19 17.66
CA HIS A 770 -21.12 24.44 17.11
C HIS A 770 -22.02 24.93 18.24
N VAL A 771 -22.72 26.03 17.99
CA VAL A 771 -23.63 26.69 18.93
C VAL A 771 -25.03 26.68 18.30
N PRO A 772 -25.89 25.70 18.64
CA PRO A 772 -27.23 25.61 18.08
C PRO A 772 -28.08 26.85 18.37
N ALA A 773 -29.11 27.05 17.53
CA ALA A 773 -30.07 28.12 17.73
C ALA A 773 -30.66 28.10 19.15
N GLY A 774 -30.69 29.27 19.80
CA GLY A 774 -31.18 29.44 21.17
C GLY A 774 -30.07 29.41 22.23
N TYR A 775 -28.86 28.96 21.91
CA TYR A 775 -27.72 29.04 22.81
C TYR A 775 -26.86 30.28 22.51
N HIS A 776 -26.08 30.70 23.51
CA HIS A 776 -24.94 31.59 23.32
C HIS A 776 -23.86 31.30 24.36
N ILE A 777 -22.60 31.43 23.96
CA ILE A 777 -21.45 31.29 24.86
C ILE A 777 -21.49 32.47 25.83
N SER A 778 -21.57 32.18 27.12
CA SER A 778 -21.53 33.18 28.19
C SER A 778 -20.12 33.35 28.74
N ASN A 779 -19.37 32.26 28.82
CA ASN A 779 -18.00 32.24 29.28
C ASN A 779 -17.25 31.00 28.78
N ALA A 780 -15.92 31.07 28.69
CA ALA A 780 -15.06 29.91 28.49
C ALA A 780 -13.83 29.98 29.39
N THR A 781 -13.46 28.86 30.01
CA THR A 781 -12.26 28.73 30.85
C THR A 781 -11.43 27.54 30.41
N VAL A 782 -10.11 27.67 30.45
CA VAL A 782 -9.16 26.56 30.26
C VAL A 782 -8.31 26.45 31.53
N ASN A 783 -8.32 25.28 32.18
CA ASN A 783 -7.65 25.05 33.47
C ASN A 783 -7.97 26.17 34.49
N ASP A 784 -9.27 26.43 34.70
CA ASP A 784 -9.82 27.48 35.56
C ASP A 784 -9.43 28.93 35.21
N THR A 785 -8.74 29.14 34.09
CA THR A 785 -8.31 30.46 33.62
C THR A 785 -9.21 30.93 32.49
N GLN A 786 -9.59 32.20 32.51
CA GLN A 786 -10.39 32.82 31.45
C GLN A 786 -9.74 32.62 30.08
N ALA A 787 -10.48 32.05 29.13
CA ALA A 787 -10.06 31.91 27.74
C ALA A 787 -10.70 32.99 26.85
N GLU A 788 -10.00 33.32 25.78
CA GLU A 788 -10.54 34.18 24.73
C GLU A 788 -11.57 33.39 23.93
N HIS A 789 -12.72 34.00 23.65
CA HIS A 789 -13.74 33.39 22.80
C HIS A 789 -14.39 34.43 21.89
N GLU A 790 -14.77 33.99 20.69
CA GLU A 790 -15.48 34.81 19.72
C GLU A 790 -16.52 33.99 18.96
N MET A 791 -17.48 34.68 18.35
CA MET A 791 -18.47 34.09 17.45
C MET A 791 -18.16 34.48 16.01
N ILE A 792 -18.01 33.49 15.14
CA ILE A 792 -17.94 33.64 13.69
C ILE A 792 -19.35 33.37 13.14
N GLY A 793 -20.07 34.41 12.75
CA GLY A 793 -21.48 34.27 12.37
C GLY A 793 -22.38 33.96 13.59
N LYS A 794 -23.36 33.07 13.42
CA LYS A 794 -24.39 32.80 14.45
C LYS A 794 -24.20 31.50 15.21
N GLU A 795 -23.54 30.52 14.58
CA GLU A 795 -23.54 29.11 15.03
C GLU A 795 -22.13 28.56 15.26
N HIS A 796 -21.08 29.36 15.02
CA HIS A 796 -19.69 28.93 15.16
C HIS A 796 -18.98 29.76 16.22
N GLY A 797 -18.71 29.15 17.37
CA GLY A 797 -17.88 29.71 18.43
C GLY A 797 -16.44 29.23 18.29
N VAL A 798 -15.47 30.10 18.57
CA VAL A 798 -14.05 29.75 18.62
C VAL A 798 -13.50 30.09 19.99
N ILE A 799 -12.90 29.11 20.66
CA ILE A 799 -12.19 29.32 21.93
C ILE A 799 -10.70 29.23 21.66
N THR A 800 -9.94 30.25 22.07
CA THR A 800 -8.49 30.34 21.88
C THR A 800 -7.76 30.33 23.21
N HIS A 801 -6.72 29.50 23.31
CA HIS A 801 -5.85 29.44 24.48
C HIS A 801 -4.40 29.15 24.11
N VAL A 802 -3.45 29.89 24.69
CA VAL A 802 -2.01 29.62 24.54
C VAL A 802 -1.52 28.86 25.75
N THR A 803 -1.12 27.61 25.53
CA THR A 803 -0.68 26.70 26.60
C THR A 803 0.66 27.10 27.19
N GLY A 804 0.81 26.96 28.50
CA GLY A 804 2.11 26.98 29.19
C GLY A 804 2.88 25.66 28.99
N ASP A 805 3.33 25.07 30.11
CA ASP A 805 4.02 23.77 30.13
C ASP A 805 3.12 22.63 30.67
N THR A 806 1.79 22.84 30.72
CA THR A 806 0.83 21.78 31.09
C THR A 806 0.75 20.70 30.02
N VAL A 807 0.35 19.49 30.42
CA VAL A 807 0.21 18.32 29.53
C VAL A 807 -1.24 18.04 29.12
N GLU A 808 -2.20 18.65 29.83
CA GLU A 808 -3.64 18.51 29.60
C GLU A 808 -4.30 19.90 29.68
N LEU A 809 -5.34 20.10 28.87
CA LEU A 809 -6.21 21.27 28.92
C LEU A 809 -7.62 20.81 29.24
N HIS A 810 -8.17 21.36 30.31
CA HIS A 810 -9.57 21.21 30.69
C HIS A 810 -10.33 22.47 30.29
N LEU A 811 -11.05 22.40 29.18
CA LEU A 811 -11.87 23.47 28.63
C LEU A 811 -13.31 23.31 29.11
N GLN A 812 -13.85 24.37 29.69
CA GLN A 812 -15.28 24.47 30.05
C GLN A 812 -15.90 25.66 29.33
N VAL A 813 -16.83 25.38 28.42
CA VAL A 813 -17.59 26.41 27.70
C VAL A 813 -18.99 26.48 28.30
N ASN A 814 -19.29 27.60 28.94
CA ASN A 814 -20.57 27.85 29.60
C ASN A 814 -21.53 28.51 28.61
N PHE A 815 -22.77 28.06 28.62
CA PHE A 815 -23.82 28.56 27.74
C PHE A 815 -25.00 29.11 28.54
N MET A 816 -25.75 30.00 27.89
CA MET A 816 -27.07 30.43 28.36
C MET A 816 -28.09 30.24 27.24
N VAL A 817 -29.31 29.85 27.62
CA VAL A 817 -30.46 29.82 26.70
C VAL A 817 -30.99 31.24 26.55
N LYS A 818 -31.25 31.67 25.32
CA LYS A 818 -31.88 32.96 24.99
C LYS A 818 -33.34 33.03 25.39
#